data_AF-A0A6I9IAR1-F1
#
_entry.id   AF-A0A6I9IAR1-F1
#
_cell.length_a   1.000
_cell.length_b   1.000
_cell.length_c   1.000
_cell.angle_alpha   90.00
_cell.angle_beta   90.00
_cell.angle_gamma   90.00
#
_symmetry.space_group_name_H-M   'P 1'
#
loop_
_entity.id
_entity.type
_entity.pdbx_description
1 polymer ?
#
loop_
_entity_poly.entity_id
_entity_poly.type
_entity_poly.pdbx_seq_one_letter_code
_entity_poly.pdbx_strand_id
1 'polypeptide(L)'
;MLLYIILGLLVHFMFFASIFDIYFTSPLVHGMTPQFTPLPPPAKRLVLFVADGLRADKLYELGEDGNPRAPFIRNIIMNEGSWGISHTRVPTESRPGHVALIAGFYEDVSAVAKGWKENPVEFDSLINETKYTWSWGSADILAMFAKGASGNHVYTYSYDAESEDFGAQDVAKLDTWVFDNMKEFFHAARNNHSLFSKLNEEKIVFFLHLLGIDTNGHAHRPSSREYMDNIKIVDEGVKEITSMLKDFYGNDGKTAFIFTSDHGMTDWGFHGAGHPSETCTPFVTWGAGIKYPQKVSAQKFDDTYLEEWKLENWKRQDVNQADVAPLMACLIGVPFPLNSVGILPVDILNSTDLFKAESMFTNAVQILEQFKVKMTQKKEATLPFLFTPFKLLSDSKQMNILRKARSYIKQKKYDEAVSLCKELINLSLKGLSYYHTYDRFFLAFNVVLGFVGWISYASLLIIKSHCNLTRSVGKEVKKPSHLLPCCFVAIGILVALFLLVQACPWTYYVYCLLPLPIWYAFLREFPVLQGFVTLLLTFPPSRFVGYLLLFILGVEVLVLSFFYRYMLTAGLIVFAGWPFITPLWTRAKSTSLGWILFCLLLAVFPLMPVVGRKPDIFLVMGAGLLVLLLSLFVLTSVIKRKDSFVNEELVLHLLQMVSMVLSMCVVYGTHKSLLKKQGLPLLNQIASWMILASSFVMPLLSPLILFDRLFSILLSSMSTYLLLSTGYEALFPLVLSCLMFVWIHMEQETLQQSGISCKQKVSSIQFAYNTDITQLRDLYLDDLRRAFFLVFFLVTAFFGTGNIASVNSFDLASVYCFLTVFSPYMMGALMMWKILIPFVLVMCAFEAVQLTTQLSSKSLFLMVIITSDIMALHFFFLVKDYGSWLDIGTSISHFVIVISMTIFLVFLNGLAQLLTTKKLRLYGRSKSHLI
;
A
#
# COMPACT_ATOMS: atom_id res chain seq x y z
N MET A 1 8.72 -20.11 27.17
CA MET A 1 7.65 -19.31 26.53
C MET A 1 8.22 -18.03 25.91
N LEU A 2 8.95 -17.21 26.67
CA LEU A 2 9.59 -15.99 26.16
C LEU A 2 10.48 -16.23 24.93
N LEU A 3 11.34 -17.26 24.95
CA LEU A 3 12.17 -17.63 23.79
C LEU A 3 11.35 -17.95 22.53
N TYR A 4 10.19 -18.60 22.69
CA TYR A 4 9.30 -18.93 21.57
C TYR A 4 8.63 -17.68 20.99
N ILE A 5 8.25 -16.74 21.85
CA ILE A 5 7.71 -15.44 21.43
C ILE A 5 8.78 -14.64 20.69
N ILE A 6 9.99 -14.52 21.23
CA ILE A 6 11.10 -13.81 20.59
C ILE A 6 11.44 -14.43 19.23
N LEU A 7 11.54 -15.76 19.17
CA LEU A 7 11.80 -16.47 17.91
C LEU A 7 10.66 -16.24 16.92
N GLY A 8 9.40 -16.35 17.36
CA GLY A 8 8.24 -16.06 16.52
C GLY A 8 8.29 -14.64 15.96
N LEU A 9 8.53 -13.63 16.79
CA LEU A 9 8.67 -12.24 16.34
C LEU A 9 9.76 -12.08 15.27
N LEU A 10 10.91 -12.72 15.47
CA LEU A 10 12.02 -12.68 14.51
C LEU A 10 11.62 -13.32 13.17
N VAL A 11 10.95 -14.48 13.19
CA VAL A 11 10.46 -15.15 11.97
C VAL A 11 9.46 -14.26 11.22
N HIS A 12 8.53 -13.62 11.91
CA HIS A 12 7.53 -12.76 11.27
C HIS A 12 8.13 -11.46 10.73
N PHE A 13 9.16 -10.90 11.39
CA PHE A 13 9.90 -9.77 10.85
C PHE A 13 10.63 -10.13 9.55
N MET A 14 11.19 -11.35 9.48
CA MET A 14 11.83 -11.86 8.25
C MET A 14 10.82 -12.09 7.13
N PHE A 15 9.64 -12.66 7.43
CA PHE A 15 8.55 -12.76 6.46
C PHE A 15 8.06 -11.39 5.99
N PHE A 16 7.97 -10.40 6.89
CA PHE A 16 7.63 -9.04 6.54
C PHE A 16 8.66 -8.42 5.57
N ALA A 17 9.95 -8.54 5.86
CA ALA A 17 11.01 -8.00 5.01
C ALA A 17 11.05 -8.65 3.62
N SER A 18 10.66 -9.93 3.53
CA SER A 18 10.78 -10.72 2.30
C SER A 18 10.07 -10.13 1.08
N ILE A 19 8.93 -9.46 1.25
CA ILE A 19 8.20 -8.89 0.10
C ILE A 19 9.01 -7.79 -0.61
N PHE A 20 9.83 -7.03 0.13
CA PHE A 20 10.64 -5.95 -0.43
C PHE A 20 11.77 -6.49 -1.31
N ASP A 21 12.45 -7.55 -0.86
CA ASP A 21 13.52 -8.18 -1.63
C ASP A 21 13.01 -9.00 -2.83
N ILE A 22 11.75 -9.47 -2.80
CA ILE A 22 11.17 -10.35 -3.82
C ILE A 22 10.42 -9.56 -4.91
N TYR A 23 9.70 -8.51 -4.51
CA TYR A 23 8.78 -7.75 -5.37
C TYR A 23 9.26 -6.33 -5.67
N PHE A 24 9.97 -5.67 -4.74
CA PHE A 24 10.31 -4.24 -4.83
C PHE A 24 11.80 -4.00 -5.11
N THR A 25 12.34 -4.71 -6.10
CA THR A 25 13.72 -4.53 -6.58
C THR A 25 13.80 -3.53 -7.72
N SER A 26 14.83 -2.70 -7.74
CA SER A 26 15.01 -1.69 -8.80
C SER A 26 15.07 -2.31 -10.21
N PRO A 27 14.35 -1.74 -11.19
CA PRO A 27 14.45 -2.11 -12.59
C PRO A 27 15.69 -1.52 -13.29
N LEU A 28 16.44 -0.64 -12.62
CA LEU A 28 17.58 0.03 -13.22
C LEU A 28 18.79 -0.91 -13.33
N VAL A 29 19.49 -0.81 -14.45
CA VAL A 29 20.71 -1.56 -14.76
C VAL A 29 21.87 -0.56 -14.92
N HIS A 30 23.06 -0.96 -14.50
CA HIS A 30 24.28 -0.16 -14.62
C HIS A 30 25.38 -0.93 -15.34
N GLY A 31 26.32 -0.20 -15.94
CA GLY A 31 27.46 -0.77 -16.68
C GLY A 31 27.24 -0.93 -18.18
N MET A 32 26.21 -0.30 -18.73
CA MET A 32 25.98 -0.26 -20.18
C MET A 32 26.85 0.80 -20.86
N THR A 33 27.11 0.60 -22.14
CA THR A 33 27.79 1.59 -22.99
C THR A 33 26.76 2.45 -23.72
N PRO A 34 26.79 3.80 -23.58
CA PRO A 34 25.87 4.68 -24.30
C PRO A 34 25.96 4.51 -25.83
N GLN A 35 24.81 4.45 -26.49
CA GLN A 35 24.71 4.32 -27.95
C GLN A 35 24.13 5.60 -28.57
N PHE A 36 24.74 6.09 -29.65
CA PHE A 36 24.26 7.25 -30.42
C PHE A 36 24.20 6.94 -31.92
N THR A 37 23.29 7.60 -32.63
CA THR A 37 23.16 7.43 -34.08
C THR A 37 24.37 8.04 -34.80
N PRO A 38 25.11 7.29 -35.64
CA PRO A 38 26.31 7.78 -36.32
C PRO A 38 25.98 8.60 -37.58
N LEU A 39 24.97 9.47 -37.51
CA LEU A 39 24.53 10.35 -38.59
C LEU A 39 24.26 11.76 -38.05
N PRO A 40 24.41 12.81 -38.86
CA PRO A 40 24.10 14.17 -38.43
C PRO A 40 22.66 14.29 -37.94
N PRO A 41 22.42 14.81 -36.72
CA PRO A 41 21.07 14.98 -36.21
C PRO A 41 20.32 16.08 -36.97
N PRO A 42 18.98 16.00 -37.02
CA PRO A 42 18.18 17.01 -37.71
C PRO A 42 18.17 18.37 -36.98
N ALA A 43 18.26 18.38 -35.65
CA ALA A 43 18.23 19.58 -34.82
C ALA A 43 19.56 19.80 -34.09
N LYS A 44 19.89 21.06 -33.81
CA LYS A 44 20.98 21.44 -32.89
C LYS A 44 20.50 21.61 -31.46
N ARG A 45 19.22 21.92 -31.30
CA ARG A 45 18.59 22.26 -30.03
C ARG A 45 17.15 21.77 -29.97
N LEU A 46 16.73 21.44 -28.76
CA LEU A 46 15.41 20.94 -28.44
C LEU A 46 14.77 21.84 -27.37
N VAL A 47 13.49 22.13 -27.53
CA VAL A 47 12.66 22.78 -26.51
C VAL A 47 11.58 21.80 -26.08
N LEU A 48 11.57 21.46 -24.80
CA LEU A 48 10.59 20.60 -24.17
C LEU A 48 9.69 21.46 -23.28
N PHE A 49 8.41 21.54 -23.62
CA PHE A 49 7.37 22.11 -22.77
C PHE A 49 6.57 20.97 -22.14
N VAL A 50 6.53 20.93 -20.82
CA VAL A 50 5.67 20.01 -20.06
C VAL A 50 4.66 20.85 -19.28
N ALA A 51 3.41 20.81 -19.72
CA ALA A 51 2.28 21.41 -19.02
C ALA A 51 1.72 20.40 -18.03
N ASP A 52 2.13 20.50 -16.76
CA ASP A 52 1.79 19.54 -15.70
C ASP A 52 0.26 19.44 -15.54
N GLY A 53 -0.25 18.22 -15.36
CA GLY A 53 -1.68 17.96 -15.14
C GLY A 53 -2.61 18.27 -16.32
N LEU A 54 -2.09 18.50 -17.53
CA LEU A 54 -2.86 18.84 -18.72
C LEU A 54 -3.44 17.58 -19.40
N ARG A 55 -4.77 17.51 -19.41
CA ARG A 55 -5.50 16.43 -20.08
C ARG A 55 -5.52 16.61 -21.61
N ALA A 56 -5.40 15.51 -22.36
CA ALA A 56 -5.47 15.54 -23.82
C ALA A 56 -6.81 16.07 -24.34
N ASP A 57 -7.91 15.65 -23.73
CA ASP A 57 -9.26 16.08 -24.12
C ASP A 57 -9.42 17.61 -23.98
N LYS A 58 -9.01 18.19 -22.84
CA LYS A 58 -9.14 19.63 -22.60
C LYS A 58 -8.28 20.50 -23.51
N LEU A 59 -7.16 19.99 -24.02
CA LEU A 59 -6.35 20.70 -25.00
C LEU A 59 -6.97 20.65 -26.41
N TYR A 60 -7.44 19.47 -26.84
CA TYR A 60 -7.88 19.24 -28.21
C TYR A 60 -9.36 19.58 -28.48
N GLU A 61 -10.18 19.59 -27.44
CA GLU A 61 -11.58 20.04 -27.49
C GLU A 61 -11.71 21.49 -27.95
N LEU A 62 -12.83 21.78 -28.62
CA LEU A 62 -13.25 23.14 -28.90
C LEU A 62 -13.99 23.73 -27.69
N GLY A 63 -13.97 25.05 -27.56
CA GLY A 63 -14.81 25.79 -26.62
C GLY A 63 -16.29 25.74 -27.02
N GLU A 64 -17.16 26.23 -26.13
CA GLU A 64 -18.59 26.34 -26.39
C GLU A 64 -18.91 27.25 -27.59
N ASP A 65 -18.02 28.21 -27.88
CA ASP A 65 -18.07 29.11 -29.03
C ASP A 65 -17.60 28.45 -30.34
N GLY A 66 -17.16 27.19 -30.30
CA GLY A 66 -16.63 26.44 -31.42
C GLY A 66 -15.18 26.77 -31.77
N ASN A 67 -14.51 27.64 -31.01
CA ASN A 67 -13.11 27.99 -31.22
C ASN A 67 -12.17 27.01 -30.49
N PRO A 68 -10.94 26.78 -30.99
CA PRO A 68 -9.95 25.97 -30.27
C PRO A 68 -9.54 26.64 -28.95
N ARG A 69 -9.39 25.85 -27.88
CA ARG A 69 -8.93 26.34 -26.57
C ARG A 69 -7.46 26.76 -26.57
N ALA A 70 -6.65 26.09 -27.40
CA ALA A 70 -5.25 26.40 -27.64
C ALA A 70 -5.04 26.69 -29.14
N PRO A 71 -5.37 27.90 -29.62
CA PRO A 71 -5.31 28.24 -31.04
C PRO A 71 -3.93 28.06 -31.68
N PHE A 72 -2.84 28.37 -30.96
CA PHE A 72 -1.49 28.21 -31.49
C PHE A 72 -1.14 26.74 -31.66
N ILE A 73 -1.32 25.92 -30.62
CA ILE A 73 -1.09 24.47 -30.71
C ILE A 73 -1.99 23.84 -31.78
N ARG A 74 -3.26 24.26 -31.88
CA ARG A 74 -4.16 23.82 -32.94
C ARG A 74 -3.62 24.16 -34.33
N ASN A 75 -3.08 25.37 -34.51
CA ASN A 75 -2.44 25.77 -35.75
C ASN A 75 -1.21 24.91 -36.07
N ILE A 76 -0.38 24.59 -35.07
CA ILE A 76 0.76 23.67 -35.25
C ILE A 76 0.29 22.30 -35.73
N ILE A 77 -0.73 21.71 -35.09
CA ILE A 77 -1.32 20.42 -35.50
C ILE A 77 -1.77 20.46 -36.96
N MET A 78 -2.38 21.57 -37.38
CA MET A 78 -2.99 21.67 -38.70
C MET A 78 -1.99 21.97 -39.82
N ASN A 79 -0.89 22.68 -39.51
CA ASN A 79 -0.04 23.29 -40.53
C ASN A 79 1.47 22.98 -40.41
N GLU A 80 2.01 22.70 -39.22
CA GLU A 80 3.46 22.63 -39.00
C GLU A 80 3.97 21.30 -38.44
N GLY A 81 3.19 20.61 -37.61
CA GLY A 81 3.68 19.53 -36.75
C GLY A 81 3.01 18.18 -36.90
N SER A 82 3.45 17.26 -36.04
CA SER A 82 2.84 15.95 -35.80
C SER A 82 2.22 15.92 -34.40
N TRP A 83 1.14 15.15 -34.22
CA TRP A 83 0.35 15.18 -33.00
C TRP A 83 -0.26 13.81 -32.66
N GLY A 84 -0.65 13.62 -31.40
CA GLY A 84 -1.41 12.47 -30.92
C GLY A 84 -1.54 12.48 -29.41
N ILE A 85 -1.77 11.31 -28.82
CA ILE A 85 -1.80 11.13 -27.37
C ILE A 85 -0.48 10.52 -26.90
N SER A 86 0.10 11.08 -25.83
CA SER A 86 1.12 10.43 -25.03
C SER A 86 0.43 9.60 -23.94
N HIS A 87 0.62 8.29 -23.98
CA HIS A 87 0.07 7.36 -23.01
C HIS A 87 1.02 7.23 -21.81
N THR A 88 0.69 7.90 -20.71
CA THR A 88 1.40 7.73 -19.43
C THR A 88 0.97 6.43 -18.74
N ARG A 89 1.80 5.95 -17.81
CA ARG A 89 1.51 4.76 -17.02
C ARG A 89 1.24 5.14 -15.58
N VAL A 90 0.47 4.28 -14.94
CA VAL A 90 0.21 4.36 -13.52
C VAL A 90 1.50 3.98 -12.76
N PRO A 91 1.90 4.73 -11.70
CA PRO A 91 1.22 5.89 -11.09
C PRO A 91 1.32 7.17 -11.93
N THR A 92 0.18 7.82 -12.16
CA THR A 92 0.06 9.11 -12.87
C THR A 92 0.36 10.27 -11.92
N GLU A 93 1.64 10.40 -11.56
CA GLU A 93 2.16 11.41 -10.64
C GLU A 93 3.30 12.17 -11.31
N SER A 94 3.54 13.42 -10.91
CA SER A 94 4.43 14.31 -11.67
C SER A 94 5.86 13.77 -11.78
N ARG A 95 6.43 13.26 -10.68
CA ARG A 95 7.78 12.67 -10.69
C ARG A 95 7.91 11.50 -11.69
N PRO A 96 7.16 10.38 -11.57
CA PRO A 96 7.28 9.28 -12.52
C PRO A 96 6.95 9.68 -13.96
N GLY A 97 6.00 10.59 -14.19
CA GLY A 97 5.70 11.10 -15.54
C GLY A 97 6.88 11.82 -16.18
N HIS A 98 7.55 12.70 -15.43
CA HIS A 98 8.76 13.39 -15.88
C HIS A 98 9.94 12.44 -16.11
N VAL A 99 10.13 11.44 -15.24
CA VAL A 99 11.17 10.41 -15.43
C VAL A 99 10.91 9.62 -16.72
N ALA A 100 9.67 9.26 -17.00
CA ALA A 100 9.31 8.59 -18.26
C ALA A 100 9.59 9.48 -19.47
N LEU A 101 9.23 10.76 -19.43
CA LEU A 101 9.47 11.70 -20.53
C LEU A 101 10.95 11.90 -20.83
N ILE A 102 11.79 12.11 -19.80
CA ILE A 102 13.17 12.59 -19.97
C ILE A 102 14.21 11.45 -19.90
N ALA A 103 13.97 10.43 -19.08
CA ALA A 103 14.86 9.28 -18.94
C ALA A 103 14.33 8.01 -19.65
N GLY A 104 13.06 7.99 -20.04
CA GLY A 104 12.51 6.93 -20.87
C GLY A 104 12.20 5.63 -20.13
N PHE A 105 12.14 5.63 -18.80
CA PHE A 105 11.72 4.47 -18.00
C PHE A 105 10.60 4.85 -17.03
N TYR A 106 9.80 3.86 -16.63
CA TYR A 106 8.69 4.05 -15.71
C TYR A 106 9.14 3.85 -14.26
N GLU A 107 8.32 4.25 -13.29
CA GLU A 107 8.62 4.25 -11.86
C GLU A 107 9.48 3.09 -11.34
N ASP A 108 10.47 3.42 -10.50
CA ASP A 108 11.24 2.45 -9.74
C ASP A 108 10.45 2.02 -8.50
N VAL A 109 9.92 0.79 -8.53
CA VAL A 109 9.13 0.22 -7.44
C VAL A 109 9.88 0.16 -6.10
N SER A 110 11.22 0.18 -6.11
CA SER A 110 12.03 0.23 -4.89
C SER A 110 11.98 1.59 -4.17
N ALA A 111 11.47 2.65 -4.83
CA ALA A 111 11.23 3.96 -4.22
C ALA A 111 10.21 3.91 -3.07
N VAL A 112 9.46 2.79 -2.92
CA VAL A 112 8.62 2.52 -1.74
C VAL A 112 9.40 2.66 -0.43
N ALA A 113 10.68 2.28 -0.41
CA ALA A 113 11.55 2.37 0.78
C ALA A 113 11.89 3.83 1.15
N LYS A 114 11.68 4.77 0.23
CA LYS A 114 11.86 6.22 0.41
C LYS A 114 10.52 6.96 0.48
N GLY A 115 9.42 6.24 0.64
CA GLY A 115 8.07 6.80 0.66
C GLY A 115 7.70 7.51 -0.64
N TRP A 116 8.23 7.04 -1.78
CA TRP A 116 7.99 7.57 -3.13
C TRP A 116 8.49 9.00 -3.41
N LYS A 117 9.23 9.59 -2.47
CA LYS A 117 9.72 10.98 -2.55
C LYS A 117 11.00 11.15 -3.37
N GLU A 118 11.80 10.09 -3.50
CA GLU A 118 13.06 10.12 -4.25
C GLU A 118 13.33 8.78 -4.91
N ASN A 119 14.04 8.82 -6.04
CA ASN A 119 14.58 7.62 -6.66
C ASN A 119 15.75 7.10 -5.81
N PRO A 120 15.71 5.85 -5.33
CA PRO A 120 16.74 5.31 -4.46
C PRO A 120 18.04 4.97 -5.20
N VAL A 121 17.96 4.83 -6.52
CA VAL A 121 19.07 4.47 -7.41
C VAL A 121 19.23 5.59 -8.45
N GLU A 122 20.46 6.02 -8.69
CA GLU A 122 20.78 7.02 -9.71
C GLU A 122 20.45 6.49 -11.11
N PHE A 123 20.08 7.37 -12.03
CA PHE A 123 19.78 7.00 -13.41
C PHE A 123 20.30 8.03 -14.39
N ASP A 124 20.54 7.57 -15.60
CA ASP A 124 20.87 8.40 -16.75
C ASP A 124 19.59 8.93 -17.43
N SER A 125 19.67 10.13 -18.01
CA SER A 125 18.56 10.81 -18.68
C SER A 125 19.07 11.58 -19.89
N LEU A 126 18.15 12.06 -20.74
CA LEU A 126 18.51 12.91 -21.88
C LEU A 126 19.42 14.07 -21.47
N ILE A 127 19.12 14.71 -20.33
CA ILE A 127 19.80 15.91 -19.85
C ILE A 127 21.29 15.65 -19.55
N ASN A 128 21.62 14.47 -19.03
CA ASN A 128 22.99 14.08 -18.70
C ASN A 128 23.91 14.05 -19.93
N GLU A 129 23.34 13.70 -21.09
CA GLU A 129 24.08 13.50 -22.35
C GLU A 129 24.13 14.77 -23.23
N THR A 130 23.56 15.88 -22.76
CA THR A 130 23.55 17.17 -23.46
C THR A 130 24.87 17.93 -23.33
N LYS A 131 25.13 18.83 -24.29
CA LYS A 131 26.25 19.77 -24.15
C LYS A 131 25.94 20.86 -23.14
N TYR A 132 24.71 21.38 -23.18
CA TYR A 132 24.16 22.32 -22.21
C TYR A 132 22.65 22.12 -22.09
N THR A 133 22.14 22.23 -20.86
CA THR A 133 20.71 22.25 -20.56
C THR A 133 20.39 23.47 -19.72
N TRP A 134 19.36 24.23 -20.10
CA TRP A 134 18.76 25.24 -19.24
C TRP A 134 17.31 24.87 -18.97
N SER A 135 16.92 24.87 -17.70
CA SER A 135 15.59 24.44 -17.28
C SER A 135 14.94 25.41 -16.31
N TRP A 136 13.63 25.62 -16.47
CA TRP A 136 12.82 26.54 -15.67
C TRP A 136 11.56 25.83 -15.13
N GLY A 137 11.21 26.09 -13.88
CA GLY A 137 9.99 25.56 -13.26
C GLY A 137 10.20 25.13 -11.80
N SER A 138 9.60 24.00 -11.42
CA SER A 138 9.53 23.60 -10.01
C SER A 138 10.84 23.00 -9.51
N ALA A 139 11.21 23.32 -8.27
CA ALA A 139 12.48 22.88 -7.68
C ALA A 139 12.56 21.36 -7.50
N ASP A 140 11.45 20.69 -7.19
CA ASP A 140 11.37 19.25 -6.95
C ASP A 140 11.61 18.43 -8.23
N ILE A 141 11.02 18.84 -9.36
CA ILE A 141 11.21 18.21 -10.66
C ILE A 141 12.61 18.52 -11.22
N LEU A 142 13.02 19.79 -11.22
CA LEU A 142 14.29 20.19 -11.83
C LEU A 142 15.50 19.61 -11.09
N ALA A 143 15.49 19.60 -9.76
CA ALA A 143 16.60 19.09 -8.96
C ALA A 143 16.88 17.61 -9.21
N MET A 144 15.84 16.81 -9.52
CA MET A 144 15.98 15.38 -9.81
C MET A 144 16.91 15.12 -11.00
N PHE A 145 16.80 15.90 -12.08
CA PHE A 145 17.65 15.74 -13.27
C PHE A 145 19.00 16.45 -13.15
N ALA A 146 19.09 17.48 -12.31
CA ALA A 146 20.36 18.16 -12.05
C ALA A 146 21.29 17.35 -11.12
N LYS A 147 20.74 16.63 -10.13
CA LYS A 147 21.51 15.89 -9.12
C LYS A 147 22.40 14.79 -9.72
N GLY A 148 21.98 14.17 -10.82
CA GLY A 148 22.74 13.14 -11.53
C GLY A 148 23.67 13.66 -12.63
N ALA A 149 23.62 14.95 -12.96
CA ALA A 149 24.45 15.52 -14.02
C ALA A 149 25.87 15.79 -13.53
N SER A 150 26.87 15.13 -14.12
CA SER A 150 28.27 15.37 -13.80
C SER A 150 28.78 16.64 -14.51
N GLY A 151 28.93 17.74 -13.78
CA GLY A 151 29.64 18.95 -14.24
C GLY A 151 28.78 20.20 -14.47
N ASN A 152 29.42 21.28 -14.93
CA ASN A 152 28.82 22.63 -15.04
C ASN A 152 28.06 22.86 -16.37
N HIS A 153 27.17 21.93 -16.75
CA HIS A 153 26.43 22.00 -18.02
C HIS A 153 24.90 22.01 -17.89
N VAL A 154 24.35 21.72 -16.72
CA VAL A 154 22.91 21.78 -16.43
C VAL A 154 22.64 22.97 -15.51
N TYR A 155 21.76 23.88 -15.93
CA TYR A 155 21.43 25.10 -15.22
C TYR A 155 19.92 25.13 -14.92
N THR A 156 19.57 25.17 -13.64
CA THR A 156 18.19 25.16 -13.16
C THR A 156 17.79 26.52 -12.60
N TYR A 157 16.63 27.03 -13.00
CA TYR A 157 16.01 28.24 -12.45
C TYR A 157 14.64 27.87 -11.91
N SER A 158 14.47 27.94 -10.60
CA SER A 158 13.22 27.62 -9.94
C SER A 158 12.65 28.82 -9.19
N TYR A 159 11.32 28.91 -9.15
CA TYR A 159 10.63 29.74 -8.17
C TYR A 159 10.76 29.11 -6.77
N ASP A 160 10.54 29.93 -5.73
CA ASP A 160 10.54 29.44 -4.35
C ASP A 160 9.34 28.52 -4.12
N ALA A 161 9.53 27.41 -3.42
CA ALA A 161 8.47 26.42 -3.14
C ALA A 161 7.26 27.01 -2.40
N GLU A 162 7.44 28.11 -1.66
CA GLU A 162 6.37 28.86 -1.00
C GLU A 162 5.43 29.57 -1.99
N SER A 163 5.85 29.70 -3.25
CA SER A 163 5.05 30.28 -4.35
C SER A 163 4.03 29.28 -4.91
N GLU A 164 4.16 27.99 -4.61
CA GLU A 164 3.22 26.92 -4.96
C GLU A 164 2.02 26.90 -3.99
N ASP A 165 1.33 28.03 -3.88
CA ASP A 165 0.14 28.17 -3.04
C ASP A 165 -1.13 27.81 -3.83
N PHE A 166 -1.64 26.59 -3.61
CA PHE A 166 -2.90 26.09 -4.19
C PHE A 166 -4.14 26.93 -3.82
N GLY A 167 -4.04 27.83 -2.82
CA GLY A 167 -5.10 28.75 -2.42
C GLY A 167 -4.97 30.17 -2.99
N ALA A 168 -3.92 30.45 -3.78
CA ALA A 168 -3.69 31.77 -4.36
C ALA A 168 -4.75 32.13 -5.42
N GLN A 169 -5.09 33.42 -5.53
CA GLN A 169 -6.08 33.92 -6.50
C GLN A 169 -5.61 33.86 -7.96
N ASP A 170 -4.30 33.72 -8.22
CA ASP A 170 -3.74 33.73 -9.57
C ASP A 170 -2.59 32.73 -9.68
N VAL A 171 -2.97 31.48 -9.90
CA VAL A 171 -2.08 30.30 -10.00
C VAL A 171 -1.33 30.27 -11.34
N ALA A 172 -1.82 30.97 -12.37
CA ALA A 172 -1.17 31.05 -13.68
C ALA A 172 0.19 31.79 -13.63
N LYS A 173 0.48 32.48 -12.52
CA LYS A 173 1.76 33.17 -12.28
C LYS A 173 2.98 32.26 -12.34
N LEU A 174 2.85 30.98 -11.99
CA LEU A 174 3.95 30.02 -12.07
C LEU A 174 4.39 29.80 -13.52
N ASP A 175 3.42 29.69 -14.44
CA ASP A 175 3.69 29.50 -15.86
C ASP A 175 4.24 30.79 -16.49
N THR A 176 3.66 31.95 -16.16
CA THR A 176 4.16 33.23 -16.67
C THR A 176 5.56 33.53 -16.14
N TRP A 177 5.88 33.18 -14.89
CA TRP A 177 7.23 33.30 -14.34
C TRP A 177 8.25 32.52 -15.18
N VAL A 178 7.93 31.29 -15.58
CA VAL A 178 8.79 30.46 -16.43
C VAL A 178 9.03 31.13 -17.78
N PHE A 179 7.98 31.61 -18.43
CA PHE A 179 8.09 32.29 -19.72
C PHE A 179 8.87 33.61 -19.62
N ASP A 180 8.60 34.42 -18.60
CA ASP A 180 9.25 35.72 -18.41
C ASP A 180 10.74 35.56 -18.10
N ASN A 181 11.12 34.62 -17.23
CA ASN A 181 12.53 34.33 -16.94
C ASN A 181 13.27 33.83 -18.17
N MET A 182 12.64 33.01 -19.02
CA MET A 182 13.24 32.59 -20.27
C MET A 182 13.42 33.77 -21.23
N LYS A 183 12.43 34.65 -21.35
CA LYS A 183 12.51 35.87 -22.18
C LYS A 183 13.66 36.76 -21.70
N GLU A 184 13.73 37.05 -20.41
CA GLU A 184 14.81 37.84 -19.81
C GLU A 184 16.19 37.19 -20.03
N PHE A 185 16.29 35.87 -19.88
CA PHE A 185 17.52 35.13 -20.12
C PHE A 185 18.02 35.29 -21.57
N PHE A 186 17.15 35.16 -22.57
CA PHE A 186 17.52 35.35 -23.97
C PHE A 186 17.80 36.81 -24.33
N HIS A 187 17.12 37.77 -23.69
CA HIS A 187 17.46 39.19 -23.81
C HIS A 187 18.85 39.49 -23.26
N ALA A 188 19.19 38.96 -22.07
CA ALA A 188 20.51 39.10 -21.48
C ALA A 188 21.59 38.41 -22.31
N ALA A 189 21.27 37.25 -22.91
CA ALA A 189 22.19 36.51 -23.77
C ALA A 189 22.66 37.31 -24.99
N ARG A 190 21.83 38.20 -25.56
CA ARG A 190 22.25 39.06 -26.69
C ARG A 190 23.43 39.98 -26.34
N ASN A 191 23.55 40.35 -25.07
CA ASN A 191 24.58 41.27 -24.58
C ASN A 191 25.74 40.55 -23.86
N ASN A 192 25.66 39.22 -23.68
CA ASN A 192 26.67 38.42 -23.01
C ASN A 192 27.33 37.45 -24.01
N HIS A 193 28.51 37.80 -24.52
CA HIS A 193 29.23 37.02 -25.53
C HIS A 193 29.48 35.56 -25.12
N SER A 194 29.78 35.29 -23.85
CA SER A 194 30.03 33.92 -23.36
C SER A 194 28.75 33.10 -23.39
N LEU A 195 27.64 33.66 -22.90
CA LEU A 195 26.34 32.99 -22.92
C LEU A 195 25.82 32.80 -24.35
N PHE A 196 25.94 33.83 -25.20
CA PHE A 196 25.58 33.76 -26.61
C PHE A 196 26.33 32.63 -27.33
N SER A 197 27.64 32.50 -27.07
CA SER A 197 28.44 31.41 -27.64
C SER A 197 27.94 30.05 -27.18
N LYS A 198 27.66 29.86 -25.88
CA LYS A 198 27.13 28.60 -25.35
C LYS A 198 25.77 28.23 -25.96
N LEU A 199 24.90 29.21 -26.18
CA LEU A 199 23.55 29.00 -26.76
C LEU A 199 23.58 28.65 -28.26
N ASN A 200 24.69 28.90 -28.95
CA ASN A 200 24.87 28.56 -30.37
C ASN A 200 25.65 27.27 -30.62
N GLU A 201 25.99 26.53 -29.56
CA GLU A 201 26.52 25.17 -29.64
C GLU A 201 25.45 24.16 -30.10
N GLU A 202 25.85 22.90 -30.23
CA GLU A 202 24.95 21.78 -30.57
C GLU A 202 24.62 20.94 -29.33
N LYS A 203 23.57 20.10 -29.43
CA LYS A 203 23.09 19.22 -28.35
C LYS A 203 22.58 20.00 -27.13
N ILE A 204 21.82 21.06 -27.40
CA ILE A 204 21.23 21.94 -26.38
C ILE A 204 19.80 21.52 -26.07
N VAL A 205 19.43 21.54 -24.79
CA VAL A 205 18.04 21.37 -24.33
C VAL A 205 17.58 22.58 -23.54
N PHE A 206 16.37 23.05 -23.86
CA PHE A 206 15.60 23.98 -23.04
C PHE A 206 14.39 23.23 -22.47
N PHE A 207 14.30 23.13 -21.15
CA PHE A 207 13.19 22.42 -20.49
C PHE A 207 12.34 23.41 -19.68
N LEU A 208 11.06 23.50 -20.03
CA LEU A 208 10.09 24.35 -19.37
C LEU A 208 9.04 23.47 -18.70
N HIS A 209 9.05 23.47 -17.37
CA HIS A 209 8.06 22.83 -16.53
C HIS A 209 7.00 23.85 -16.11
N LEU A 210 5.77 23.66 -16.56
CA LEU A 210 4.65 24.59 -16.40
C LEU A 210 3.60 23.96 -15.46
N LEU A 211 3.61 24.39 -14.20
CA LEU A 211 2.86 23.78 -13.09
C LEU A 211 1.43 24.36 -12.90
N GLY A 212 1.13 25.49 -13.52
CA GLY A 212 -0.11 26.24 -13.25
C GLY A 212 -1.39 25.47 -13.59
N ILE A 213 -1.36 24.60 -14.61
CA ILE A 213 -2.51 23.79 -15.03
C ILE A 213 -2.85 22.72 -13.98
N ASP A 214 -1.87 21.95 -13.50
CA ASP A 214 -2.07 20.94 -12.45
C ASP A 214 -2.61 21.58 -11.16
N THR A 215 -2.00 22.70 -10.75
CA THR A 215 -2.38 23.43 -9.55
C THR A 215 -3.84 23.92 -9.63
N ASN A 216 -4.26 24.44 -10.80
CA ASN A 216 -5.66 24.77 -11.06
C ASN A 216 -6.57 23.54 -11.15
N GLY A 217 -6.05 22.39 -11.60
CA GLY A 217 -6.75 21.11 -11.63
C GLY A 217 -7.12 20.63 -10.24
N HIS A 218 -6.19 20.67 -9.28
CA HIS A 218 -6.45 20.35 -7.87
C HIS A 218 -7.38 21.37 -7.19
N ALA A 219 -7.11 22.67 -7.39
CA ALA A 219 -7.84 23.74 -6.70
C ALA A 219 -9.27 23.94 -7.23
N HIS A 220 -9.42 23.95 -8.56
CA HIS A 220 -10.66 24.38 -9.23
C HIS A 220 -11.33 23.28 -10.06
N ARG A 221 -10.65 22.16 -10.34
CA ARG A 221 -11.06 21.02 -11.20
C ARG A 221 -10.89 21.27 -12.70
N PRO A 222 -10.69 20.23 -13.53
CA PRO A 222 -10.44 20.40 -14.97
C PRO A 222 -11.59 21.00 -15.81
N SER A 223 -12.81 21.04 -15.27
CA SER A 223 -13.96 21.67 -15.91
C SER A 223 -14.15 23.15 -15.52
N SER A 224 -13.25 23.72 -14.71
CA SER A 224 -13.35 25.10 -14.26
C SER A 224 -12.91 26.09 -15.33
N ARG A 225 -13.32 27.35 -15.16
CA ARG A 225 -12.88 28.42 -16.04
C ARG A 225 -11.39 28.71 -15.84
N GLU A 226 -10.90 28.64 -14.60
CA GLU A 226 -9.52 28.87 -14.22
C GLU A 226 -8.58 27.89 -14.93
N TYR A 227 -8.91 26.61 -14.93
CA TYR A 227 -8.14 25.57 -15.65
C TYR A 227 -8.13 25.83 -17.17
N MET A 228 -9.28 26.16 -17.75
CA MET A 228 -9.40 26.43 -19.19
C MET A 228 -8.70 27.72 -19.62
N ASP A 229 -8.78 28.78 -18.82
CA ASP A 229 -8.12 30.05 -19.10
C ASP A 229 -6.59 29.91 -18.93
N ASN A 230 -6.12 29.07 -17.99
CA ASN A 230 -4.69 28.73 -17.88
C ASN A 230 -4.16 27.99 -19.12
N ILE A 231 -4.96 27.11 -19.76
CA ILE A 231 -4.57 26.48 -21.04
C ILE A 231 -4.29 27.55 -22.11
N LYS A 232 -5.11 28.61 -22.18
CA LYS A 232 -4.91 29.72 -23.13
C LYS A 232 -3.63 30.51 -22.83
N ILE A 233 -3.34 30.75 -21.55
CA ILE A 233 -2.12 31.43 -21.10
C ILE A 233 -0.89 30.60 -21.53
N VAL A 234 -0.91 29.29 -21.31
CA VAL A 234 0.16 28.39 -21.73
C VAL A 234 0.29 28.37 -23.26
N ASP A 235 -0.80 28.31 -24.01
CA ASP A 235 -0.78 28.34 -25.48
C ASP A 235 -0.12 29.63 -26.03
N GLU A 236 -0.49 30.79 -25.50
CA GLU A 236 0.11 32.07 -25.90
C GLU A 236 1.58 32.17 -25.47
N GLY A 237 1.93 31.71 -24.27
CA GLY A 237 3.31 31.66 -23.80
C GLY A 237 4.19 30.77 -24.69
N VAL A 238 3.70 29.58 -25.07
CA VAL A 238 4.41 28.68 -26.00
C VAL A 238 4.60 29.34 -27.37
N LYS A 239 3.61 30.09 -27.86
CA LYS A 239 3.71 30.87 -29.10
C LYS A 239 4.79 31.96 -29.01
N GLU A 240 4.80 32.74 -27.94
CA GLU A 240 5.81 33.79 -27.70
C GLU A 240 7.23 33.21 -27.66
N ILE A 241 7.45 32.15 -26.86
CA ILE A 241 8.75 31.49 -26.76
C ILE A 241 9.20 30.92 -28.11
N THR A 242 8.29 30.28 -28.84
CA THR A 242 8.58 29.73 -30.17
C THR A 242 9.03 30.82 -31.13
N SER A 243 8.34 31.97 -31.16
CA SER A 243 8.70 33.11 -32.00
C SER A 243 10.04 33.71 -31.59
N MET A 244 10.24 33.95 -30.29
CA MET A 244 11.49 34.50 -29.75
C MET A 244 12.69 33.64 -30.12
N LEU A 245 12.60 32.31 -29.98
CA LEU A 245 13.69 31.40 -30.30
C LEU A 245 13.96 31.37 -31.81
N LYS A 246 12.90 31.32 -32.63
CA LYS A 246 13.03 31.43 -34.09
C LYS A 246 13.77 32.72 -34.48
N ASP A 247 13.44 33.85 -33.86
CA ASP A 247 14.08 35.14 -34.13
C ASP A 247 15.52 35.22 -33.60
N PHE A 248 15.78 34.74 -32.38
CA PHE A 248 17.10 34.76 -31.76
C PHE A 248 18.14 33.99 -32.58
N TYR A 249 17.74 32.88 -33.21
CA TYR A 249 18.59 32.07 -34.07
C TYR A 249 18.45 32.36 -35.56
N GLY A 250 17.76 33.43 -35.94
CA GLY A 250 17.63 33.84 -37.34
C GLY A 250 16.92 32.83 -38.24
N ASN A 251 15.94 32.09 -37.70
CA ASN A 251 15.14 31.09 -38.42
C ASN A 251 15.97 30.01 -39.14
N ASP A 252 17.08 29.56 -38.54
CA ASP A 252 17.99 28.58 -39.15
C ASP A 252 17.41 27.17 -39.36
N GLY A 253 16.18 26.93 -38.90
CA GLY A 253 15.51 25.63 -39.03
C GLY A 253 16.18 24.50 -38.25
N LYS A 254 16.95 24.81 -37.19
CA LYS A 254 17.69 23.83 -36.37
C LYS A 254 17.14 23.62 -34.95
N THR A 255 15.93 24.10 -34.68
CA THR A 255 15.23 23.89 -33.39
C THR A 255 14.08 22.89 -33.56
N ALA A 256 14.04 21.87 -32.70
CA ALA A 256 12.88 20.98 -32.54
C ALA A 256 12.10 21.36 -31.28
N PHE A 257 10.78 21.21 -31.31
CA PHE A 257 9.89 21.54 -30.21
C PHE A 257 9.00 20.34 -29.88
N ILE A 258 8.79 20.09 -28.59
CA ILE A 258 7.86 19.08 -28.06
C ILE A 258 7.02 19.74 -26.97
N PHE A 259 5.70 19.64 -27.10
CA PHE A 259 4.72 20.06 -26.13
C PHE A 259 3.92 18.85 -25.66
N THR A 260 3.93 18.58 -24.36
CA THR A 260 3.23 17.44 -23.77
C THR A 260 2.89 17.68 -22.31
N SER A 261 2.42 16.64 -21.62
CA SER A 261 2.15 16.61 -20.19
C SER A 261 2.60 15.28 -19.59
N ASP A 262 2.94 15.31 -18.31
CA ASP A 262 3.38 14.20 -17.48
C ASP A 262 2.21 13.31 -17.04
N HIS A 263 1.06 13.89 -16.70
CA HIS A 263 -0.21 13.21 -16.48
C HIS A 263 -1.41 14.12 -16.75
N GLY A 264 -2.59 13.52 -16.85
CA GLY A 264 -3.85 14.25 -16.78
C GLY A 264 -4.41 14.29 -15.36
N MET A 265 -5.74 14.37 -15.25
CA MET A 265 -6.44 14.47 -13.98
C MET A 265 -7.87 13.94 -14.12
N THR A 266 -8.42 13.36 -13.07
CA THR A 266 -9.86 13.05 -13.00
C THR A 266 -10.70 14.34 -12.93
N ASP A 267 -12.00 14.24 -13.24
CA ASP A 267 -12.93 15.38 -13.13
C ASP A 267 -13.06 15.94 -11.70
N TRP A 268 -12.62 15.18 -10.70
CA TRP A 268 -12.62 15.59 -9.30
C TRP A 268 -11.38 16.40 -8.89
N GLY A 269 -10.40 16.56 -9.77
CA GLY A 269 -9.13 17.20 -9.45
C GLY A 269 -8.16 16.29 -8.69
N PHE A 270 -8.16 14.98 -9.00
CA PHE A 270 -7.18 14.02 -8.46
C PHE A 270 -6.52 13.21 -9.57
N HIS A 271 -5.25 12.84 -9.38
CA HIS A 271 -4.49 11.92 -10.22
C HIS A 271 -3.81 10.83 -9.37
N GLY A 272 -2.97 9.98 -9.97
CA GLY A 272 -2.25 8.87 -9.33
C GLY A 272 -2.78 7.47 -9.70
N ALA A 273 -3.90 7.38 -10.40
CA ALA A 273 -4.59 6.16 -10.79
C ALA A 273 -4.61 5.95 -12.32
N GLY A 274 -5.42 4.98 -12.78
CA GLY A 274 -5.42 4.49 -14.16
C GLY A 274 -6.56 4.98 -15.04
N HIS A 275 -7.25 6.07 -14.68
CA HIS A 275 -8.35 6.55 -15.52
C HIS A 275 -7.82 7.12 -16.85
N PRO A 276 -8.54 6.98 -17.98
CA PRO A 276 -8.12 7.58 -19.26
C PRO A 276 -7.86 9.08 -19.19
N SER A 277 -8.62 9.83 -18.39
CA SER A 277 -8.38 11.27 -18.20
C SER A 277 -7.09 11.58 -17.45
N GLU A 278 -6.51 10.61 -16.73
CA GLU A 278 -5.20 10.73 -16.09
C GLU A 278 -4.08 10.21 -17.00
N THR A 279 -4.39 9.19 -17.82
CA THR A 279 -3.38 8.45 -18.60
C THR A 279 -3.19 8.94 -20.03
N CYS A 280 -4.16 9.67 -20.58
CA CYS A 280 -4.08 10.30 -21.90
C CYS A 280 -3.62 11.76 -21.79
N THR A 281 -2.34 12.01 -22.08
CA THR A 281 -1.76 13.36 -22.12
C THR A 281 -1.61 13.85 -23.56
N PRO A 282 -1.67 15.16 -23.83
CA PRO A 282 -1.46 15.66 -25.18
C PRO A 282 -0.02 15.44 -25.62
N PHE A 283 0.17 15.24 -26.92
CA PHE A 283 1.49 15.19 -27.53
C PHE A 283 1.48 15.95 -28.85
N VAL A 284 2.26 17.02 -28.95
CA VAL A 284 2.42 17.82 -30.17
C VAL A 284 3.89 18.16 -30.36
N THR A 285 4.42 17.92 -31.56
CA THR A 285 5.82 18.20 -31.88
C THR A 285 5.96 18.82 -33.26
N TRP A 286 6.94 19.74 -33.41
CA TRP A 286 7.17 20.48 -34.66
C TRP A 286 8.62 20.96 -34.77
N GLY A 287 8.97 21.52 -35.93
CA GLY A 287 10.30 22.07 -36.20
C GLY A 287 11.26 21.06 -36.84
N ALA A 288 12.54 21.21 -36.54
CA ALA A 288 13.62 20.48 -37.19
C ALA A 288 13.48 18.96 -37.02
N GLY A 289 13.43 18.22 -38.13
CA GLY A 289 13.35 16.75 -38.12
C GLY A 289 11.97 16.15 -37.85
N ILE A 290 10.91 16.97 -37.76
CA ILE A 290 9.54 16.51 -37.52
C ILE A 290 8.72 16.55 -38.81
N LYS A 291 7.84 15.56 -39.02
CA LYS A 291 6.94 15.51 -40.17
C LYS A 291 5.85 16.59 -40.07
N TYR A 292 5.63 17.21 -41.22
CA TYR A 292 4.47 18.06 -41.46
C TYR A 292 3.15 17.27 -41.35
N PRO A 293 2.03 17.96 -41.09
CA PRO A 293 0.74 17.32 -40.93
C PRO A 293 0.34 16.49 -42.15
N GLN A 294 -0.10 15.26 -41.92
CA GLN A 294 -0.57 14.36 -42.97
C GLN A 294 -2.09 14.36 -43.02
N LYS A 295 -2.67 14.78 -44.14
CA LYS A 295 -4.11 14.69 -44.37
C LYS A 295 -4.51 13.26 -44.74
N VAL A 296 -5.56 12.77 -44.11
CA VAL A 296 -6.08 11.41 -44.29
C VAL A 296 -7.60 11.44 -44.34
N SER A 297 -8.20 10.60 -45.18
CA SER A 297 -9.66 10.58 -45.39
C SER A 297 -10.41 9.78 -44.31
N ALA A 298 -9.73 8.82 -43.68
CA ALA A 298 -10.27 8.03 -42.58
C ALA A 298 -9.12 7.43 -41.75
N GLN A 299 -9.36 7.27 -40.46
CA GLN A 299 -8.45 6.64 -39.50
C GLN A 299 -9.28 5.78 -38.55
N LYS A 300 -8.70 4.69 -38.02
CA LYS A 300 -9.38 3.80 -37.08
C LYS A 300 -8.62 3.77 -35.77
N PHE A 301 -9.32 4.15 -34.70
CA PHE A 301 -8.89 4.03 -33.30
C PHE A 301 -10.03 3.42 -32.50
N ASP A 302 -9.71 2.79 -31.37
CA ASP A 302 -10.70 2.18 -30.46
C ASP A 302 -11.29 3.24 -29.49
N ASP A 303 -11.47 4.48 -29.96
CA ASP A 303 -12.01 5.63 -29.22
C ASP A 303 -12.83 6.56 -30.13
N THR A 304 -13.56 7.52 -29.53
CA THR A 304 -14.38 8.53 -30.22
C THR A 304 -13.71 9.90 -30.34
N TYR A 305 -12.43 10.01 -29.94
CA TYR A 305 -11.77 11.29 -29.71
C TYR A 305 -11.58 12.13 -30.98
N LEU A 306 -11.33 11.50 -32.13
CA LEU A 306 -11.10 12.23 -33.38
C LEU A 306 -12.30 13.08 -33.81
N GLU A 307 -13.51 12.55 -33.66
CA GLU A 307 -14.77 13.23 -33.97
C GLU A 307 -15.05 14.33 -32.95
N GLU A 308 -14.88 14.03 -31.66
CA GLU A 308 -15.05 14.99 -30.57
C GLU A 308 -14.12 16.21 -30.71
N TRP A 309 -12.88 15.99 -31.13
CA TRP A 309 -11.86 17.03 -31.30
C TRP A 309 -11.88 17.69 -32.68
N LYS A 310 -12.73 17.23 -33.62
CA LYS A 310 -12.78 17.68 -35.02
C LYS A 310 -11.41 17.64 -35.73
N LEU A 311 -10.67 16.56 -35.52
CA LEU A 311 -9.31 16.33 -36.07
C LEU A 311 -9.24 15.08 -36.97
N GLU A 312 -10.36 14.57 -37.44
CA GLU A 312 -10.51 13.35 -38.23
C GLU A 312 -9.60 13.33 -39.47
N ASN A 313 -9.43 14.51 -40.08
CA ASN A 313 -8.68 14.69 -41.31
C ASN A 313 -7.16 14.81 -41.11
N TRP A 314 -6.66 14.90 -39.88
CA TRP A 314 -5.23 15.03 -39.57
C TRP A 314 -4.73 13.77 -38.89
N LYS A 315 -3.68 13.16 -39.44
CA LYS A 315 -3.17 11.87 -38.96
C LYS A 315 -2.74 11.95 -37.49
N ARG A 316 -3.42 11.19 -36.63
CA ARG A 316 -3.07 11.02 -35.20
C ARG A 316 -1.97 9.97 -35.05
N GLN A 317 -0.95 10.30 -34.26
CA GLN A 317 0.21 9.45 -34.00
C GLN A 317 0.49 9.40 -32.51
N ASP A 318 -0.07 8.39 -31.85
CA ASP A 318 0.09 8.17 -30.42
C ASP A 318 1.47 7.58 -30.08
N VAL A 319 1.97 7.91 -28.90
CA VAL A 319 3.24 7.44 -28.35
C VAL A 319 3.03 6.95 -26.92
N ASN A 320 3.86 6.02 -26.45
CA ASN A 320 3.98 5.84 -25.00
C ASN A 320 4.84 6.97 -24.44
N GLN A 321 4.59 7.40 -23.21
CA GLN A 321 5.34 8.50 -22.62
C GLN A 321 6.87 8.27 -22.59
N ALA A 322 7.29 7.02 -22.36
CA ALA A 322 8.71 6.61 -22.41
C ALA A 322 9.35 6.74 -23.81
N ASP A 323 8.55 6.78 -24.88
CA ASP A 323 9.01 6.92 -26.27
C ASP A 323 9.45 8.36 -26.60
N VAL A 324 9.11 9.33 -25.74
CA VAL A 324 9.51 10.74 -25.91
C VAL A 324 11.02 10.91 -25.68
N ALA A 325 11.61 10.22 -24.70
CA ALA A 325 13.05 10.23 -24.44
C ALA A 325 13.91 9.81 -25.66
N PRO A 326 13.68 8.64 -26.30
CA PRO A 326 14.42 8.25 -27.50
C PRO A 326 14.14 9.18 -28.69
N LEU A 327 12.94 9.75 -28.82
CA LEU A 327 12.65 10.77 -29.82
C LEU A 327 13.54 12.01 -29.64
N MET A 328 13.60 12.54 -28.42
CA MET A 328 14.44 13.70 -28.08
C MET A 328 15.92 13.42 -28.36
N ALA A 329 16.44 12.28 -27.89
CA ALA A 329 17.84 11.90 -28.08
C ALA A 329 18.21 11.82 -29.57
N CYS A 330 17.33 11.22 -30.37
CA CYS A 330 17.48 11.09 -31.81
C CYS A 330 17.48 12.44 -32.54
N LEU A 331 16.68 13.42 -32.11
CA LEU A 331 16.54 14.71 -32.78
C LEU A 331 17.79 15.58 -32.65
N ILE A 332 18.47 15.54 -31.51
CA ILE A 332 19.68 16.34 -31.22
C ILE A 332 20.99 15.55 -31.30
N GLY A 333 20.94 14.23 -31.50
CA GLY A 333 22.11 13.39 -31.70
C GLY A 333 22.94 13.15 -30.44
N VAL A 334 22.27 13.03 -29.30
CA VAL A 334 22.86 12.56 -28.04
C VAL A 334 22.62 11.04 -27.88
N PRO A 335 23.41 10.34 -27.04
CA PRO A 335 23.09 8.98 -26.68
C PRO A 335 21.67 8.79 -26.15
N PHE A 336 21.08 7.63 -26.45
CA PHE A 336 19.79 7.25 -25.88
C PHE A 336 19.96 6.97 -24.38
N PRO A 337 19.06 7.44 -23.50
CA PRO A 337 19.22 7.24 -22.06
C PRO A 337 19.38 5.76 -21.70
N LEU A 338 20.32 5.46 -20.81
CA LEU A 338 20.82 4.09 -20.64
C LEU A 338 19.73 3.07 -20.29
N ASN A 339 18.81 3.46 -19.41
CA ASN A 339 17.71 2.62 -18.92
C ASN A 339 16.38 2.85 -19.68
N SER A 340 16.39 3.60 -20.78
CA SER A 340 15.18 3.86 -21.54
C SER A 340 14.58 2.55 -22.07
N VAL A 341 13.28 2.35 -21.84
CA VAL A 341 12.46 1.28 -22.41
C VAL A 341 11.62 1.77 -23.61
N GLY A 342 11.79 3.04 -23.98
CA GLY A 342 11.05 3.68 -25.06
C GLY A 342 11.45 3.20 -26.44
N ILE A 343 10.47 3.14 -27.34
CA ILE A 343 10.63 2.76 -28.74
C ILE A 343 10.57 4.04 -29.58
N LEU A 344 11.62 4.32 -30.36
CA LEU A 344 11.69 5.50 -31.22
C LEU A 344 10.48 5.56 -32.19
N PRO A 345 9.63 6.61 -32.13
CA PRO A 345 8.49 6.75 -33.02
C PRO A 345 8.93 7.28 -34.39
N VAL A 346 9.52 6.40 -35.21
CA VAL A 346 10.09 6.73 -36.54
C VAL A 346 9.10 7.37 -37.52
N ASP A 347 7.80 7.15 -37.31
CA ASP A 347 6.75 7.71 -38.16
C ASP A 347 6.59 9.22 -38.00
N ILE A 348 7.06 9.79 -36.89
CA ILE A 348 7.05 11.23 -36.60
C ILE A 348 8.24 11.95 -37.26
N LEU A 349 9.31 11.23 -37.60
CA LEU A 349 10.55 11.81 -38.11
C LEU A 349 10.48 12.19 -39.59
N ASN A 350 10.80 13.45 -39.90
CA ASN A 350 11.02 13.95 -41.26
C ASN A 350 12.50 13.89 -41.63
N SER A 351 12.98 12.66 -41.81
CA SER A 351 14.36 12.35 -42.14
C SER A 351 14.43 11.25 -43.20
N THR A 352 15.62 11.02 -43.73
CA THR A 352 15.86 9.95 -44.70
C THR A 352 15.55 8.58 -44.08
N ASP A 353 15.09 7.62 -44.88
CA ASP A 353 14.80 6.29 -44.37
C ASP A 353 16.05 5.58 -43.82
N LEU A 354 17.23 5.95 -44.34
CA LEU A 354 18.52 5.56 -43.76
C LEU A 354 18.65 6.06 -42.32
N PHE A 355 18.38 7.35 -42.06
CA PHE A 355 18.45 7.91 -40.71
C PHE A 355 17.46 7.23 -39.76
N LYS A 356 16.21 7.02 -40.20
CA LYS A 356 15.21 6.31 -39.39
C LYS A 356 15.66 4.89 -39.04
N ALA A 357 16.20 4.15 -40.02
CA ALA A 357 16.68 2.79 -39.80
C ALA A 357 17.92 2.72 -38.89
N GLU A 358 18.88 3.62 -39.06
CA GLU A 358 20.07 3.72 -38.20
C GLU A 358 19.72 4.13 -36.76
N SER A 359 18.82 5.10 -36.58
CA SER A 359 18.37 5.50 -35.25
C SER A 359 17.55 4.42 -34.55
N MET A 360 16.66 3.73 -35.27
CA MET A 360 15.92 2.59 -34.73
C MET A 360 16.86 1.42 -34.39
N PHE A 361 17.89 1.17 -35.20
CA PHE A 361 18.94 0.19 -34.86
C PHE A 361 19.67 0.60 -33.58
N THR A 362 20.03 1.86 -33.43
CA THR A 362 20.72 2.38 -32.24
C THR A 362 19.85 2.22 -30.98
N ASN A 363 18.57 2.59 -31.05
CA ASN A 363 17.60 2.40 -29.97
C ASN A 363 17.48 0.91 -29.59
N ALA A 364 17.40 0.01 -30.58
CA ALA A 364 17.35 -1.43 -30.35
C ALA A 364 18.62 -1.99 -29.71
N VAL A 365 19.80 -1.47 -30.08
CA VAL A 365 21.07 -1.84 -29.42
C VAL A 365 21.10 -1.34 -27.98
N GLN A 366 20.71 -0.10 -27.69
CA GLN A 366 20.68 0.43 -26.32
C GLN A 366 19.84 -0.43 -25.38
N ILE A 367 18.63 -0.81 -25.80
CA ILE A 367 17.74 -1.69 -25.01
C ILE A 367 18.32 -3.12 -24.92
N LEU A 368 18.95 -3.62 -25.99
CA LEU A 368 19.62 -4.91 -25.96
C LEU A 368 20.81 -4.91 -24.99
N GLU A 369 21.54 -3.80 -24.83
CA GLU A 369 22.63 -3.70 -23.87
C GLU A 369 22.13 -3.81 -22.42
N GLN A 370 20.97 -3.22 -22.07
CA GLN A 370 20.31 -3.46 -20.77
C GLN A 370 20.10 -4.96 -20.53
N PHE A 371 19.51 -5.64 -21.52
CA PHE A 371 19.27 -7.08 -21.46
C PHE A 371 20.56 -7.89 -21.31
N LYS A 372 21.61 -7.58 -22.09
CA LYS A 372 22.89 -8.30 -22.05
C LYS A 372 23.61 -8.11 -20.72
N VAL A 373 23.68 -6.87 -20.22
CA VAL A 373 24.33 -6.57 -18.95
C VAL A 373 23.59 -7.29 -17.83
N LYS A 374 22.26 -7.21 -17.79
CA LYS A 374 21.46 -7.92 -16.77
C LYS A 374 21.58 -9.44 -16.88
N MET A 375 21.56 -10.00 -18.10
CA MET A 375 21.81 -11.42 -18.35
C MET A 375 23.19 -11.82 -17.82
N THR A 376 24.23 -11.03 -18.12
CA THR A 376 25.62 -11.33 -17.74
C THR A 376 25.77 -11.29 -16.22
N GLN A 377 25.26 -10.24 -15.56
CA GLN A 377 25.21 -10.15 -14.10
C GLN A 377 24.56 -11.39 -13.47
N LYS A 378 23.43 -11.86 -14.02
CA LYS A 378 22.77 -13.07 -13.51
C LYS A 378 23.53 -14.35 -13.84
N LYS A 379 24.14 -14.44 -15.02
CA LYS A 379 24.94 -15.59 -15.45
C LYS A 379 26.22 -15.73 -14.62
N GLU A 380 26.86 -14.62 -14.25
CA GLU A 380 28.08 -14.61 -13.43
C GLU A 380 27.79 -14.90 -11.95
N ALA A 381 26.64 -14.42 -11.44
CA ALA A 381 26.20 -14.72 -10.08
C ALA A 381 25.65 -16.15 -9.92
N THR A 382 25.18 -16.79 -11.00
CA THR A 382 24.56 -18.12 -10.94
C THR A 382 25.56 -19.21 -11.35
N LEU A 383 25.53 -20.35 -10.66
CA LEU A 383 26.31 -21.52 -11.09
C LEU A 383 25.96 -21.93 -12.53
N PRO A 384 26.95 -22.26 -13.40
CA PRO A 384 26.71 -22.49 -14.82
C PRO A 384 25.64 -23.54 -15.15
N PHE A 385 25.48 -24.57 -14.30
CA PHE A 385 24.50 -25.64 -14.50
C PHE A 385 23.07 -25.28 -14.02
N LEU A 386 22.91 -24.20 -13.26
CA LEU A 386 21.60 -23.70 -12.80
C LEU A 386 21.11 -22.48 -13.60
N PHE A 387 22.01 -21.81 -14.31
CA PHE A 387 21.65 -20.67 -15.13
C PHE A 387 20.79 -21.11 -16.33
N THR A 388 19.57 -20.58 -16.39
CA THR A 388 18.62 -20.82 -17.47
C THR A 388 18.48 -19.54 -18.32
N PRO A 389 19.08 -19.49 -19.51
CA PRO A 389 18.99 -18.31 -20.37
C PRO A 389 17.57 -18.12 -20.90
N PHE A 390 17.22 -16.87 -21.19
CA PHE A 390 15.99 -16.51 -21.86
C PHE A 390 15.97 -17.06 -23.31
N LYS A 391 15.29 -18.20 -23.50
CA LYS A 391 15.33 -19.00 -24.74
C LYS A 391 14.90 -18.24 -26.00
N LEU A 392 14.00 -17.27 -25.88
CA LEU A 392 13.47 -16.53 -27.03
C LEU A 392 14.49 -15.57 -27.66
N LEU A 393 15.57 -15.22 -26.95
CA LEU A 393 16.62 -14.30 -27.40
C LEU A 393 18.03 -14.83 -27.03
N SER A 394 18.39 -16.00 -27.56
CA SER A 394 19.74 -16.57 -27.42
C SER A 394 20.83 -15.69 -28.04
N ASP A 395 22.08 -15.84 -27.60
CA ASP A 395 23.23 -15.09 -28.14
C ASP A 395 23.36 -15.22 -29.66
N SER A 396 23.14 -16.42 -30.20
CA SER A 396 23.12 -16.66 -31.65
C SER A 396 22.00 -15.90 -32.36
N LYS A 397 20.82 -15.83 -31.75
CA LYS A 397 19.66 -15.11 -32.29
C LYS A 397 19.87 -13.59 -32.22
N GLN A 398 20.42 -13.07 -31.11
CA GLN A 398 20.82 -11.67 -30.99
C GLN A 398 21.79 -11.29 -32.12
N MET A 399 22.87 -12.07 -32.29
CA MET A 399 23.87 -11.82 -33.32
C MET A 399 23.28 -11.90 -34.74
N ASN A 400 22.37 -12.85 -34.97
CA ASN A 400 21.70 -13.02 -36.25
C ASN A 400 20.78 -11.83 -36.58
N ILE A 401 19.95 -11.40 -35.62
CA ILE A 401 19.05 -10.25 -35.78
C ILE A 401 19.87 -8.98 -36.07
N LEU A 402 20.91 -8.70 -35.28
CA LEU A 402 21.78 -7.54 -35.49
C LEU A 402 22.47 -7.57 -36.85
N ARG A 403 23.02 -8.74 -37.26
CA ARG A 403 23.66 -8.91 -38.57
C ARG A 403 22.66 -8.71 -39.72
N LYS A 404 21.46 -9.25 -39.60
CA LYS A 404 20.39 -9.10 -40.59
C LYS A 404 19.94 -7.65 -40.69
N ALA A 405 19.70 -6.96 -39.58
CA ALA A 405 19.33 -5.55 -39.56
C ALA A 405 20.41 -4.69 -40.24
N ARG A 406 21.69 -4.90 -39.91
CA ARG A 406 22.81 -4.24 -40.60
C ARG A 406 22.87 -4.57 -42.09
N SER A 407 22.61 -5.82 -42.48
CA SER A 407 22.54 -6.23 -43.88
C SER A 407 21.40 -5.56 -44.63
N TYR A 408 20.22 -5.44 -44.03
CA TYR A 408 19.06 -4.77 -44.62
C TYR A 408 19.31 -3.27 -44.81
N ILE A 409 19.93 -2.59 -43.83
CA ILE A 409 20.34 -1.19 -43.98
C ILE A 409 21.31 -1.03 -45.16
N LYS A 410 22.33 -1.89 -45.29
CA LYS A 410 23.26 -1.87 -46.43
C LYS A 410 22.59 -2.14 -47.78
N GLN A 411 21.57 -3.00 -47.79
CA GLN A 411 20.76 -3.31 -48.98
C GLN A 411 19.66 -2.27 -49.27
N LYS A 412 19.57 -1.19 -48.47
CA LYS A 412 18.52 -0.16 -48.55
C LYS A 412 17.09 -0.68 -48.30
N LYS A 413 16.97 -1.79 -47.56
CA LYS A 413 15.71 -2.39 -47.08
C LYS A 413 15.38 -1.83 -45.69
N TYR A 414 15.04 -0.55 -45.65
CA TYR A 414 14.96 0.19 -44.38
C TYR A 414 13.75 -0.21 -43.53
N ASP A 415 12.58 -0.43 -44.15
CA ASP A 415 11.36 -0.82 -43.43
C ASP A 415 11.51 -2.19 -42.77
N GLU A 416 12.14 -3.14 -43.45
CA GLU A 416 12.44 -4.47 -42.90
C GLU A 416 13.47 -4.38 -41.76
N ALA A 417 14.45 -3.47 -41.84
CA ALA A 417 15.38 -3.21 -40.75
C ALA A 417 14.67 -2.63 -39.53
N VAL A 418 13.80 -1.63 -39.70
CA VAL A 418 13.00 -1.02 -38.63
C VAL A 418 12.10 -2.06 -37.95
N SER A 419 11.38 -2.86 -38.74
CA SER A 419 10.51 -3.92 -38.24
C SER A 419 11.29 -4.95 -37.40
N LEU A 420 12.44 -5.39 -37.91
CA LEU A 420 13.31 -6.34 -37.20
C LEU A 420 13.90 -5.77 -35.91
N CYS A 421 14.23 -4.47 -35.88
CA CYS A 421 14.68 -3.77 -34.67
C CYS A 421 13.56 -3.64 -33.63
N LYS A 422 12.31 -3.36 -34.05
CA LYS A 422 11.15 -3.37 -33.14
C LYS A 422 10.91 -4.77 -32.52
N GLU A 423 11.08 -5.84 -33.31
CA GLU A 423 11.03 -7.22 -32.80
C GLU A 423 12.12 -7.46 -31.75
N LEU A 424 13.36 -7.00 -32.03
CA LEU A 424 14.47 -7.11 -31.09
C LEU A 424 14.16 -6.38 -29.77
N ILE A 425 13.67 -5.15 -29.82
CA ILE A 425 13.30 -4.37 -28.62
C ILE A 425 12.27 -5.13 -27.78
N ASN A 426 11.19 -5.62 -28.40
CA ASN A 426 10.15 -6.36 -27.69
C ASN A 426 10.70 -7.64 -27.01
N LEU A 427 11.57 -8.38 -27.70
CA LEU A 427 12.24 -9.56 -27.13
C LEU A 427 13.20 -9.18 -25.99
N SER A 428 13.96 -8.10 -26.14
CA SER A 428 14.89 -7.61 -25.13
C SER A 428 14.15 -7.16 -23.86
N LEU A 429 13.05 -6.41 -23.98
CA LEU A 429 12.25 -5.96 -22.83
C LEU A 429 11.59 -7.14 -22.08
N LYS A 430 11.06 -8.13 -22.80
CA LYS A 430 10.56 -9.38 -22.18
C LYS A 430 11.66 -10.15 -21.47
N GLY A 431 12.84 -10.22 -22.10
CA GLY A 431 14.02 -10.84 -21.52
C GLY A 431 14.55 -10.09 -20.29
N LEU A 432 14.48 -8.76 -20.29
CA LEU A 432 14.88 -7.92 -19.17
C LEU A 432 13.96 -8.18 -17.97
N SER A 433 12.64 -8.17 -18.18
CA SER A 433 11.65 -8.53 -17.15
C SER A 433 11.89 -9.95 -16.58
N TYR A 434 12.23 -10.92 -17.43
CA TYR A 434 12.62 -12.27 -16.98
C TYR A 434 13.84 -12.26 -16.05
N TYR A 435 14.87 -11.47 -16.34
CA TYR A 435 16.06 -11.42 -15.49
C TYR A 435 15.91 -10.54 -14.22
N HIS A 436 15.02 -9.54 -14.23
CA HIS A 436 14.66 -8.83 -13.00
C HIS A 436 13.89 -9.73 -12.03
N THR A 437 13.04 -10.62 -12.55
CA THR A 437 12.22 -11.53 -11.75
C THR A 437 12.84 -12.93 -11.57
N TYR A 438 14.10 -13.12 -11.99
CA TYR A 438 14.76 -14.43 -12.05
C TYR A 438 14.77 -15.18 -10.72
N ASP A 439 15.10 -14.48 -9.63
CA ASP A 439 15.22 -15.08 -8.30
C ASP A 439 13.89 -15.10 -7.54
N ARG A 440 12.83 -14.48 -8.09
CA ARG A 440 11.53 -14.33 -7.43
C ARG A 440 10.95 -15.67 -7.01
N PHE A 441 10.96 -16.65 -7.90
CA PHE A 441 10.46 -18.00 -7.60
C PHE A 441 11.31 -18.71 -6.54
N PHE A 442 12.64 -18.63 -6.65
CA PHE A 442 13.55 -19.27 -5.69
C PHE A 442 13.39 -18.70 -4.28
N LEU A 443 13.37 -17.38 -4.14
CA LEU A 443 13.17 -16.71 -2.86
C LEU A 443 11.77 -16.96 -2.31
N ALA A 444 10.73 -16.81 -3.14
CA ALA A 444 9.36 -17.08 -2.75
C ALA A 444 9.20 -18.53 -2.27
N PHE A 445 9.81 -19.51 -2.95
CA PHE A 445 9.77 -20.90 -2.52
C PHE A 445 10.38 -21.10 -1.12
N ASN A 446 11.53 -20.48 -0.83
CA ASN A 446 12.17 -20.58 0.49
C ASN A 446 11.32 -19.91 1.58
N VAL A 447 10.73 -18.74 1.29
CA VAL A 447 9.84 -18.03 2.22
C VAL A 447 8.57 -18.83 2.48
N VAL A 448 7.95 -19.39 1.44
CA VAL A 448 6.78 -20.28 1.54
C VAL A 448 7.12 -21.53 2.34
N LEU A 449 8.29 -22.14 2.11
CA LEU A 449 8.78 -23.27 2.91
C LEU A 449 8.96 -22.89 4.38
N GLY A 450 9.37 -21.65 4.65
CA GLY A 450 9.40 -21.05 5.98
C GLY A 450 8.01 -20.91 6.60
N PHE A 451 7.05 -20.31 5.89
CA PHE A 451 5.66 -20.17 6.34
C PHE A 451 5.02 -21.53 6.62
N VAL A 452 5.08 -22.47 5.68
CA VAL A 452 4.52 -23.82 5.80
C VAL A 452 5.20 -24.58 6.94
N GLY A 453 6.54 -24.47 7.06
CA GLY A 453 7.28 -25.08 8.16
C GLY A 453 6.88 -24.53 9.52
N TRP A 454 6.70 -23.20 9.62
CA TRP A 454 6.33 -22.52 10.85
C TRP A 454 4.89 -22.88 11.28
N ILE A 455 3.94 -22.85 10.34
CA ILE A 455 2.55 -23.28 10.56
C ILE A 455 2.51 -24.75 11.01
N SER A 456 3.29 -25.63 10.35
CA SER A 456 3.38 -27.05 10.69
C SER A 456 3.96 -27.26 12.08
N TYR A 457 5.02 -26.53 12.44
CA TYR A 457 5.62 -26.57 13.76
C TYR A 457 4.66 -26.06 14.85
N ALA A 458 3.96 -24.95 14.61
CA ALA A 458 2.95 -24.43 15.51
C ALA A 458 1.81 -25.44 15.72
N SER A 459 1.32 -26.08 14.65
CA SER A 459 0.31 -27.14 14.74
C SER A 459 0.79 -28.34 15.54
N LEU A 460 2.04 -28.76 15.33
CA LEU A 460 2.64 -29.87 16.06
C LEU A 460 2.76 -29.58 17.57
N LEU A 461 3.09 -28.35 17.95
CA LEU A 461 3.16 -27.94 19.36
C LEU A 461 1.79 -28.02 20.05
N ILE A 462 0.71 -27.73 19.33
CA ILE A 462 -0.66 -27.89 19.83
C ILE A 462 -0.96 -29.37 20.03
N ILE A 463 -0.72 -30.20 19.02
CA ILE A 463 -0.96 -31.65 19.08
C ILE A 463 -0.18 -32.27 20.24
N LYS A 464 1.11 -31.94 20.38
CA LYS A 464 1.97 -32.44 21.46
C LYS A 464 1.47 -32.05 22.86
N SER A 465 0.83 -30.89 22.99
CA SER A 465 0.36 -30.36 24.28
C SER A 465 -0.98 -30.95 24.73
N HIS A 466 -1.77 -31.52 23.82
CA HIS A 466 -3.19 -31.86 24.09
C HIS A 466 -3.63 -33.24 23.64
N CYS A 467 -2.90 -33.87 22.73
CA CYS A 467 -3.07 -35.30 22.52
C CYS A 467 -2.24 -36.02 23.58
N ASN A 468 -2.89 -36.81 24.45
CA ASN A 468 -2.26 -37.78 25.36
C ASN A 468 -1.45 -38.89 24.62
N LEU A 469 -1.02 -38.64 23.38
CA LEU A 469 -0.18 -39.47 22.52
C LEU A 469 1.15 -39.82 23.18
N THR A 470 1.68 -38.94 24.03
CA THR A 470 2.93 -39.17 24.77
C THR A 470 2.76 -40.05 26.00
N ARG A 471 1.52 -40.30 26.46
CA ARG A 471 1.26 -41.08 27.68
C ARG A 471 1.02 -42.58 27.40
N SER A 472 0.63 -42.97 26.18
CA SER A 472 0.50 -44.39 25.79
C SER A 472 1.78 -45.00 25.23
N VAL A 473 2.74 -44.20 24.75
CA VAL A 473 4.08 -44.66 24.35
C VAL A 473 5.01 -44.69 25.58
N GLY A 474 4.53 -45.37 26.64
CA GLY A 474 5.39 -45.82 27.72
C GLY A 474 6.08 -47.10 27.29
N LYS A 475 7.19 -46.99 26.54
CA LYS A 475 8.37 -47.89 26.55
C LYS A 475 9.32 -47.52 25.40
N GLU A 476 10.57 -47.22 25.80
CA GLU A 476 11.75 -46.95 24.98
C GLU A 476 11.73 -45.70 24.08
N VAL A 477 12.02 -44.54 24.69
CA VAL A 477 12.61 -43.42 23.93
C VAL A 477 14.02 -43.84 23.52
N LYS A 478 14.17 -44.42 22.31
CA LYS A 478 15.48 -44.49 21.66
C LYS A 478 16.08 -43.09 21.69
N LYS A 479 17.31 -42.96 22.20
CA LYS A 479 18.04 -41.67 22.20
C LYS A 479 17.86 -41.00 20.84
N PRO A 480 17.47 -39.72 20.76
CA PRO A 480 17.35 -39.04 19.47
C PRO A 480 18.68 -39.22 18.74
N SER A 481 18.64 -39.82 17.56
CA SER A 481 19.86 -40.09 16.80
C SER A 481 20.58 -38.77 16.57
N HIS A 482 21.85 -38.65 16.98
CA HIS A 482 22.70 -37.49 16.67
C HIS A 482 22.77 -37.21 15.15
N LEU A 483 22.41 -38.20 14.32
CA LEU A 483 22.30 -38.10 12.87
C LEU A 483 21.40 -36.95 12.40
N LEU A 484 20.20 -36.76 12.98
CA LEU A 484 19.24 -35.75 12.51
C LEU A 484 19.77 -34.31 12.65
N PRO A 485 20.23 -33.84 13.82
CA PRO A 485 20.83 -32.50 13.93
C PRO A 485 22.10 -32.37 13.08
N CYS A 486 22.94 -33.41 13.01
CA CYS A 486 24.11 -33.40 12.12
C CYS A 486 23.72 -33.23 10.65
N CYS A 487 22.66 -33.89 10.18
CA CYS A 487 22.13 -33.74 8.82
C CYS A 487 21.64 -32.32 8.57
N PHE A 488 20.87 -31.71 9.48
CA PHE A 488 20.38 -30.34 9.31
C PHE A 488 21.50 -29.29 9.35
N VAL A 489 22.51 -29.48 10.22
CA VAL A 489 23.71 -28.64 10.22
C VAL A 489 24.49 -28.80 8.92
N ALA A 490 24.66 -30.04 8.44
CA ALA A 490 25.30 -30.29 7.15
C ALA A 490 24.53 -29.64 5.99
N ILE A 491 23.20 -29.74 5.95
CA ILE A 491 22.35 -29.04 4.97
C ILE A 491 22.51 -27.53 5.10
N GLY A 492 22.52 -26.98 6.31
CA GLY A 492 22.73 -25.54 6.53
C GLY A 492 24.08 -25.04 6.05
N ILE A 493 25.15 -25.81 6.29
CA ILE A 493 26.49 -25.52 5.76
C ILE A 493 26.47 -25.62 4.23
N LEU A 494 25.82 -26.64 3.65
CA LEU A 494 25.71 -26.79 2.19
C LEU A 494 24.93 -25.63 1.56
N VAL A 495 23.83 -25.19 2.16
CA VAL A 495 23.05 -24.02 1.69
C VAL A 495 23.88 -22.75 1.82
N ALA A 496 24.57 -22.53 2.94
CA ALA A 496 25.43 -21.36 3.13
C ALA A 496 26.60 -21.36 2.14
N LEU A 497 27.24 -22.51 1.90
CA LEU A 497 28.28 -22.66 0.89
C LEU A 497 27.74 -22.44 -0.53
N PHE A 498 26.55 -22.96 -0.84
CA PHE A 498 25.88 -22.75 -2.11
C PHE A 498 25.65 -21.26 -2.39
N LEU A 499 25.12 -20.53 -1.41
CA LEU A 499 24.90 -19.08 -1.51
C LEU A 499 26.21 -18.29 -1.56
N LEU A 500 27.24 -18.74 -0.85
CA LEU A 500 28.56 -18.13 -0.86
C LEU A 500 29.24 -18.29 -2.22
N VAL A 501 29.15 -19.47 -2.82
CA VAL A 501 29.69 -19.75 -4.16
C VAL A 501 28.99 -18.90 -5.22
N GLN A 502 27.70 -18.59 -5.04
CA GLN A 502 26.94 -17.70 -5.93
C GLN A 502 27.05 -16.21 -5.58
N ALA A 503 27.84 -15.86 -4.56
CA ALA A 503 27.98 -14.49 -4.06
C ALA A 503 26.62 -13.79 -3.80
N CYS A 504 25.63 -14.54 -3.31
CA CYS A 504 24.28 -14.00 -3.09
C CYS A 504 24.29 -12.88 -2.02
N PRO A 505 23.33 -11.92 -2.08
CA PRO A 505 23.15 -10.93 -1.01
C PRO A 505 22.90 -11.58 0.35
N TRP A 506 23.25 -10.88 1.44
CA TRP A 506 23.08 -11.40 2.81
C TRP A 506 21.62 -11.76 3.14
N THR A 507 20.64 -11.08 2.54
CA THR A 507 19.21 -11.36 2.71
C THR A 507 18.82 -12.76 2.19
N TYR A 508 19.54 -13.31 1.20
CA TYR A 508 19.27 -14.65 0.69
C TYR A 508 19.62 -15.71 1.73
N TYR A 509 20.68 -15.51 2.52
CA TYR A 509 21.05 -16.40 3.62
C TYR A 509 19.96 -16.43 4.67
N VAL A 510 19.40 -15.26 4.98
CA VAL A 510 18.30 -15.09 5.93
C VAL A 510 17.09 -15.91 5.47
N TYR A 511 16.66 -15.81 4.21
CA TYR A 511 15.50 -16.55 3.72
C TYR A 511 15.74 -18.04 3.49
N CYS A 512 16.92 -18.46 3.02
CA CYS A 512 17.20 -19.88 2.73
C CYS A 512 17.57 -20.68 3.98
N LEU A 513 18.18 -20.06 4.98
CA LEU A 513 18.55 -20.75 6.23
C LEU A 513 17.40 -20.79 7.23
N LEU A 514 16.45 -19.85 7.18
CA LEU A 514 15.30 -19.80 8.11
C LEU A 514 14.46 -21.09 8.17
N PRO A 515 14.11 -21.75 7.04
CA PRO A 515 13.30 -22.96 7.10
C PRO A 515 14.01 -24.11 7.82
N LEU A 516 15.35 -24.18 7.79
CA LEU A 516 16.11 -25.31 8.34
C LEU A 516 15.90 -25.54 9.84
N PRO A 517 16.12 -24.55 10.75
CA PRO A 517 15.87 -24.75 12.18
C PRO A 517 14.38 -25.01 12.47
N ILE A 518 13.45 -24.47 11.67
CA ILE A 518 12.01 -24.68 11.82
C ILE A 518 11.64 -26.13 11.48
N TRP A 519 12.07 -26.62 10.32
CA TRP A 519 11.83 -28.00 9.89
C TRP A 519 12.57 -29.02 10.76
N TYR A 520 13.77 -28.69 11.26
CA TYR A 520 14.45 -29.49 12.27
C TYR A 520 13.61 -29.61 13.55
N ALA A 521 13.08 -28.48 14.05
CA ALA A 521 12.23 -28.48 15.25
C ALA A 521 10.95 -29.30 15.06
N PHE A 522 10.37 -29.27 13.86
CA PHE A 522 9.22 -30.10 13.48
C PHE A 522 9.57 -31.59 13.41
N LEU A 523 10.60 -31.97 12.66
CA LEU A 523 10.97 -33.38 12.45
C LEU A 523 11.57 -34.05 13.69
N ARG A 524 12.19 -33.28 14.61
CA ARG A 524 12.69 -33.82 15.89
C ARG A 524 11.57 -34.49 16.70
N GLU A 525 10.33 -34.06 16.53
CA GLU A 525 9.15 -34.58 17.22
C GLU A 525 8.43 -35.68 16.41
N PHE A 526 9.17 -36.41 15.58
CA PHE A 526 8.65 -37.49 14.71
C PHE A 526 7.70 -38.50 15.39
N PRO A 527 7.91 -38.96 16.64
CA PRO A 527 6.97 -39.85 17.30
C PRO A 527 5.57 -39.25 17.48
N VAL A 528 5.47 -37.93 17.68
CA VAL A 528 4.19 -37.22 17.77
C VAL A 528 3.51 -37.18 16.40
N LEU A 529 4.29 -36.99 15.33
CA LEU A 529 3.79 -37.02 13.95
C LEU A 529 3.21 -38.40 13.58
N GLN A 530 3.91 -39.49 13.93
CA GLN A 530 3.43 -40.84 13.69
C GLN A 530 2.10 -41.11 14.41
N GLY A 531 2.00 -40.71 15.68
CA GLY A 531 0.76 -40.84 16.43
C GLY A 531 -0.37 -39.99 15.83
N PHE A 532 -0.06 -38.78 15.34
CA PHE A 532 -1.04 -37.91 14.71
C PHE A 532 -1.57 -38.47 13.39
N VAL A 533 -0.69 -38.97 12.52
CA VAL A 533 -1.09 -39.62 11.26
C VAL A 533 -1.96 -40.84 11.54
N THR A 534 -1.61 -41.64 12.55
CA THR A 534 -2.42 -42.80 12.96
C THR A 534 -3.81 -42.36 13.44
N LEU A 535 -3.90 -41.30 14.24
CA LEU A 535 -5.17 -40.71 14.68
C LEU A 535 -5.99 -40.18 13.49
N LEU A 536 -5.36 -39.52 12.53
CA LEU A 536 -6.00 -38.98 11.34
C LEU A 536 -6.63 -40.10 10.48
N LEU A 537 -5.91 -41.21 10.32
CA LEU A 537 -6.38 -42.40 9.58
C LEU A 537 -7.57 -43.09 10.27
N THR A 538 -7.71 -42.95 11.58
CA THR A 538 -8.88 -43.45 12.32
C THR A 538 -10.09 -42.50 12.26
N PHE A 539 -9.91 -41.27 11.81
CA PHE A 539 -10.99 -40.29 11.71
C PHE A 539 -11.79 -40.49 10.42
N PRO A 540 -13.15 -40.40 10.45
CA PRO A 540 -13.96 -40.55 9.24
C PRO A 540 -13.57 -39.51 8.18
N PRO A 541 -13.12 -39.93 6.97
CA PRO A 541 -12.58 -39.01 5.96
C PRO A 541 -13.56 -37.91 5.54
N SER A 542 -14.85 -38.24 5.44
CA SER A 542 -15.90 -37.28 5.06
C SER A 542 -16.05 -36.12 6.07
N ARG A 543 -15.93 -36.40 7.37
CA ARG A 543 -15.99 -35.35 8.40
C ARG A 543 -14.73 -34.51 8.40
N PHE A 544 -13.56 -35.15 8.25
CA PHE A 544 -12.29 -34.42 8.15
C PHE A 544 -12.27 -33.46 6.95
N VAL A 545 -12.68 -33.93 5.77
CA VAL A 545 -12.81 -33.09 4.57
C VAL A 545 -13.82 -31.97 4.78
N GLY A 546 -14.96 -32.26 5.41
CA GLY A 546 -15.97 -31.24 5.74
C GLY A 546 -15.42 -30.12 6.63
N TYR A 547 -14.68 -30.46 7.69
CA TYR A 547 -14.06 -29.46 8.57
C TYR A 547 -12.95 -28.67 7.86
N LEU A 548 -12.15 -29.33 7.02
CA LEU A 548 -11.11 -28.67 6.25
C LEU A 548 -11.71 -27.66 5.25
N LEU A 549 -12.76 -28.05 4.51
CA LEU A 549 -13.46 -27.15 3.59
C LEU A 549 -14.09 -25.96 4.31
N LEU A 550 -14.69 -26.18 5.48
CA LEU A 550 -15.26 -25.10 6.29
C LEU A 550 -14.17 -24.13 6.77
N PHE A 551 -13.01 -24.64 7.18
CA PHE A 551 -11.89 -23.82 7.60
C PHE A 551 -11.31 -23.00 6.44
N ILE A 552 -11.10 -23.62 5.27
CA ILE A 552 -10.65 -22.92 4.06
C ILE A 552 -11.64 -21.82 3.68
N LEU A 553 -12.94 -22.14 3.62
CA LEU A 553 -13.98 -21.15 3.33
C LEU A 553 -13.98 -19.99 4.33
N GLY A 554 -13.80 -20.30 5.62
CA GLY A 554 -13.71 -19.29 6.68
C GLY A 554 -12.51 -18.35 6.49
N VAL A 555 -11.32 -18.90 6.21
CA VAL A 555 -10.13 -18.11 5.88
C VAL A 555 -10.37 -17.25 4.64
N GLU A 556 -11.04 -17.78 3.63
CA GLU A 556 -11.28 -17.03 2.39
C GLU A 556 -12.27 -15.89 2.56
N VAL A 557 -13.29 -16.05 3.41
CA VAL A 557 -14.15 -14.93 3.82
C VAL A 557 -13.33 -13.84 4.51
N LEU A 558 -12.35 -14.21 5.36
CA LEU A 558 -11.47 -13.25 6.02
C LEU A 558 -10.55 -12.55 5.02
N VAL A 559 -9.92 -13.26 4.09
CA VAL A 559 -9.06 -12.67 3.06
C VAL A 559 -9.87 -11.72 2.17
N LEU A 560 -11.03 -12.18 1.67
CA LEU A 560 -11.90 -11.37 0.82
C LEU A 560 -12.42 -10.12 1.55
N SER A 561 -12.52 -10.14 2.89
CA SER A 561 -12.96 -8.96 3.65
C SER A 561 -12.04 -7.75 3.54
N PHE A 562 -10.75 -7.96 3.23
CA PHE A 562 -9.79 -6.87 3.00
C PHE A 562 -10.05 -6.15 1.67
N PHE A 563 -10.61 -6.85 0.68
CA PHE A 563 -11.04 -6.26 -0.58
C PHE A 563 -12.50 -5.76 -0.52
N TYR A 564 -13.35 -6.50 0.19
CA TYR A 564 -14.79 -6.35 0.20
C TYR A 564 -15.35 -6.46 1.62
N ARG A 565 -15.49 -5.33 2.31
CA ARG A 565 -15.94 -5.28 3.72
C ARG A 565 -17.27 -5.99 4.00
N TYR A 566 -18.18 -6.03 3.02
CA TYR A 566 -19.47 -6.73 3.14
C TYR A 566 -19.33 -8.26 3.30
N MET A 567 -18.16 -8.85 3.07
CA MET A 567 -17.88 -10.25 3.43
C MET A 567 -17.98 -10.51 4.93
N LEU A 568 -17.67 -9.52 5.78
CA LEU A 568 -17.84 -9.64 7.23
C LEU A 568 -19.31 -9.66 7.62
N THR A 569 -20.16 -8.90 6.91
CA THR A 569 -21.62 -8.98 7.05
C THR A 569 -22.10 -10.40 6.73
N ALA A 570 -21.64 -11.00 5.63
CA ALA A 570 -21.97 -12.37 5.29
C ALA A 570 -21.54 -13.36 6.38
N GLY A 571 -20.31 -13.23 6.90
CA GLY A 571 -19.80 -14.06 8.00
C GLY A 571 -20.62 -13.92 9.29
N LEU A 572 -21.02 -12.69 9.67
CA LEU A 572 -21.85 -12.43 10.85
C LEU A 572 -23.27 -13.00 10.72
N ILE A 573 -23.85 -12.99 9.51
CA ILE A 573 -25.13 -13.65 9.22
C ILE A 573 -25.01 -15.17 9.38
N VAL A 574 -23.91 -15.77 8.89
CA VAL A 574 -23.63 -17.19 9.09
C VAL A 574 -23.49 -17.51 10.58
N PHE A 575 -22.79 -16.66 11.35
CA PHE A 575 -22.67 -16.82 12.80
C PHE A 575 -24.02 -16.72 13.52
N ALA A 576 -24.93 -15.85 13.08
CA ALA A 576 -26.30 -15.79 13.60
C ALA A 576 -27.05 -17.13 13.43
N GLY A 577 -26.68 -17.94 12.44
CA GLY A 577 -27.22 -19.29 12.22
C GLY A 577 -26.75 -20.37 13.20
N TRP A 578 -25.64 -20.15 13.93
CA TRP A 578 -25.01 -21.15 14.81
C TRP A 578 -25.94 -21.78 15.87
N PRO A 579 -26.84 -21.03 16.54
CA PRO A 579 -27.74 -21.62 17.54
C PRO A 579 -28.72 -22.65 16.97
N PHE A 580 -29.03 -22.60 15.67
CA PHE A 580 -29.99 -23.53 15.02
C PHE A 580 -29.36 -24.88 14.66
N ILE A 581 -28.04 -24.91 14.44
CA ILE A 581 -27.29 -26.13 14.13
C ILE A 581 -26.76 -26.84 15.39
N THR A 582 -27.02 -26.26 16.58
CA THR A 582 -26.62 -26.81 17.87
C THR A 582 -27.83 -26.90 18.82
N PRO A 583 -27.76 -27.68 19.91
CA PRO A 583 -28.85 -27.75 20.90
C PRO A 583 -29.14 -26.42 21.64
N LEU A 584 -28.34 -25.37 21.40
CA LEU A 584 -28.42 -24.07 22.07
C LEU A 584 -29.79 -23.40 21.89
N TRP A 585 -30.41 -23.53 20.72
CA TRP A 585 -31.76 -23.00 20.47
C TRP A 585 -32.80 -23.52 21.47
N THR A 586 -32.71 -24.80 21.82
CA THR A 586 -33.69 -25.45 22.70
C THR A 586 -33.44 -25.19 24.18
N ARG A 587 -32.17 -25.11 24.60
CA ARG A 587 -31.77 -25.03 26.02
C ARG A 587 -31.57 -23.60 26.53
N ALA A 588 -31.04 -22.72 25.69
CA ALA A 588 -30.65 -21.36 26.04
C ALA A 588 -31.29 -20.34 25.08
N LYS A 589 -32.62 -20.38 24.96
CA LYS A 589 -33.39 -19.58 23.99
C LYS A 589 -33.14 -18.08 24.13
N SER A 590 -33.10 -17.56 25.36
CA SER A 590 -32.87 -16.11 25.59
C SER A 590 -31.46 -15.68 25.16
N THR A 591 -30.43 -16.45 25.53
CA THR A 591 -29.04 -16.19 25.12
C THR A 591 -28.86 -16.33 23.61
N SER A 592 -29.50 -17.33 23.00
CA SER A 592 -29.47 -17.57 21.55
C SER A 592 -30.13 -16.42 20.76
N LEU A 593 -31.26 -15.90 21.24
CA LEU A 593 -31.90 -14.72 20.65
C LEU A 593 -31.02 -13.48 20.77
N GLY A 594 -30.35 -13.30 21.91
CA GLY A 594 -29.36 -12.23 22.10
C GLY A 594 -28.20 -12.34 21.10
N TRP A 595 -27.68 -13.55 20.87
CA TRP A 595 -26.59 -13.80 19.91
C TRP A 595 -27.00 -13.41 18.50
N ILE A 596 -28.17 -13.88 18.04
CA ILE A 596 -28.72 -13.56 16.73
C ILE A 596 -28.88 -12.04 16.57
N LEU A 597 -29.49 -11.38 17.56
CA LEU A 597 -29.73 -9.93 17.53
C LEU A 597 -28.41 -9.16 17.38
N PHE A 598 -27.43 -9.42 18.24
CA PHE A 598 -26.17 -8.66 18.21
C PHE A 598 -25.28 -9.02 17.01
N CYS A 599 -25.33 -10.25 16.49
CA CYS A 599 -24.68 -10.59 15.22
C CYS A 599 -25.27 -9.76 14.06
N LEU A 600 -26.59 -9.67 13.95
CA LEU A 600 -27.25 -8.91 12.89
C LEU A 600 -27.04 -7.40 13.02
N LEU A 601 -27.05 -6.87 14.25
CA LEU A 601 -26.72 -5.45 14.49
C LEU A 601 -25.26 -5.14 14.11
N LEU A 602 -24.33 -6.01 14.46
CA LEU A 602 -22.92 -5.84 14.11
C LEU A 602 -22.69 -5.95 12.59
N ALA A 603 -23.50 -6.75 11.89
CA ALA A 603 -23.43 -6.97 10.45
C ALA A 603 -23.76 -5.72 9.61
N VAL A 604 -24.40 -4.70 10.20
CA VAL A 604 -24.67 -3.42 9.54
C VAL A 604 -23.39 -2.61 9.34
N PHE A 605 -22.46 -2.61 10.31
CA PHE A 605 -21.31 -1.70 10.30
C PHE A 605 -20.36 -1.89 9.09
N PRO A 606 -20.02 -3.11 8.64
CA PRO A 606 -19.19 -3.29 7.45
C PRO A 606 -19.81 -2.76 6.15
N LEU A 607 -21.15 -2.58 6.11
CA LEU A 607 -21.87 -2.00 4.97
C LEU A 607 -21.83 -0.48 4.96
N MET A 608 -21.47 0.15 6.08
CA MET A 608 -21.51 1.60 6.21
C MET A 608 -20.28 2.28 5.56
N PRO A 609 -20.45 3.48 4.96
CA PRO A 609 -19.35 4.22 4.35
C PRO A 609 -18.39 4.76 5.42
N VAL A 610 -17.08 4.60 5.19
CA VAL A 610 -16.02 5.07 6.11
C VAL A 610 -15.39 6.39 5.65
N VAL A 611 -15.35 6.66 4.34
CA VAL A 611 -14.77 7.89 3.75
C VAL A 611 -15.88 8.81 3.23
N GLY A 612 -15.67 10.12 3.28
CA GLY A 612 -16.53 11.12 2.62
C GLY A 612 -17.87 11.40 3.31
N ARG A 613 -18.03 11.02 4.58
CA ARG A 613 -19.27 11.25 5.35
C ARG A 613 -19.22 12.55 6.16
N LYS A 614 -20.38 13.16 6.38
CA LYS A 614 -20.53 14.32 7.28
C LYS A 614 -20.56 13.84 8.74
N PRO A 615 -19.92 14.56 9.69
CA PRO A 615 -20.04 14.27 11.12
C PRO A 615 -21.50 14.32 11.60
N ASP A 616 -21.91 13.32 12.40
CA ASP A 616 -23.22 13.23 13.03
C ASP A 616 -23.06 13.01 14.54
N ILE A 617 -23.01 14.12 15.27
CA ILE A 617 -22.84 14.09 16.72
C ILE A 617 -24.07 13.54 17.44
N PHE A 618 -25.27 13.57 16.85
CA PHE A 618 -26.46 13.02 17.50
C PHE A 618 -26.33 11.50 17.68
N LEU A 619 -25.74 10.80 16.71
CA LEU A 619 -25.42 9.38 16.85
C LEU A 619 -24.37 9.11 17.94
N VAL A 620 -23.37 9.99 18.07
CA VAL A 620 -22.36 9.90 19.14
C VAL A 620 -23.02 10.09 20.52
N MET A 621 -23.90 11.09 20.66
CA MET A 621 -24.66 11.34 21.88
C MET A 621 -25.64 10.20 22.17
N GLY A 622 -26.27 9.65 21.15
CA GLY A 622 -27.14 8.46 21.25
C GLY A 622 -26.37 7.25 21.75
N ALA A 623 -25.16 7.01 21.25
CA ALA A 623 -24.28 5.96 21.75
C ALA A 623 -23.97 6.15 23.25
N GLY A 624 -23.57 7.36 23.66
CA GLY A 624 -23.33 7.67 25.06
C GLY A 624 -24.55 7.47 25.96
N LEU A 625 -25.74 7.89 25.50
CA LEU A 625 -27.00 7.67 26.22
C LEU A 625 -27.33 6.18 26.36
N LEU A 626 -27.14 5.37 25.32
CA LEU A 626 -27.34 3.93 25.36
C LEU A 626 -26.40 3.26 26.36
N VAL A 627 -25.13 3.67 26.42
CA VAL A 627 -24.20 3.17 27.44
C VAL A 627 -24.66 3.56 28.84
N LEU A 628 -25.12 4.79 29.04
CA LEU A 628 -25.63 5.26 30.34
C LEU A 628 -26.86 4.47 30.81
N LEU A 629 -27.81 4.20 29.91
CA LEU A 629 -28.99 3.38 30.18
C LEU A 629 -28.60 1.94 30.54
N LEU A 630 -27.63 1.36 29.80
CA LEU A 630 -27.08 0.05 30.12
C LEU A 630 -26.44 0.04 31.51
N SER A 631 -25.66 1.06 31.87
CA SER A 631 -25.07 1.16 33.21
C SER A 631 -26.08 1.36 34.33
N LEU A 632 -27.16 2.10 34.11
CA LEU A 632 -28.26 2.24 35.07
C LEU A 632 -28.95 0.89 35.30
N PHE A 633 -29.21 0.14 34.23
CA PHE A 633 -29.79 -1.20 34.33
C PHE A 633 -28.87 -2.17 35.08
N VAL A 634 -27.58 -2.18 34.77
CA VAL A 634 -26.60 -3.02 35.45
C VAL A 634 -26.48 -2.64 36.93
N LEU A 635 -26.37 -1.34 37.25
CA LEU A 635 -26.25 -0.85 38.62
C LEU A 635 -27.48 -1.23 39.47
N THR A 636 -28.69 -1.05 38.94
CA THR A 636 -29.93 -1.44 39.64
C THR A 636 -30.01 -2.97 39.85
N SER A 637 -29.50 -3.76 38.91
CA SER A 637 -29.42 -5.23 39.06
C SER A 637 -28.39 -5.68 40.12
N VAL A 638 -27.27 -4.97 40.25
CA VAL A 638 -26.23 -5.23 41.24
C VAL A 638 -26.71 -4.83 42.65
N ILE A 639 -27.36 -3.67 42.79
CA ILE A 639 -27.97 -3.22 44.05
C ILE A 639 -28.99 -4.24 44.56
N LYS A 640 -29.80 -4.82 43.66
CA LYS A 640 -30.79 -5.86 44.02
C LYS A 640 -30.18 -7.21 44.42
N ARG A 641 -28.91 -7.49 44.11
CA ARG A 641 -28.26 -8.79 44.35
C ARG A 641 -27.40 -8.86 45.61
N LYS A 642 -26.93 -7.73 46.16
CA LYS A 642 -26.04 -7.70 47.32
C LYS A 642 -26.76 -7.08 48.54
N ASP A 643 -27.04 -7.89 49.55
CA ASP A 643 -27.63 -7.44 50.84
C ASP A 643 -26.65 -6.67 51.74
N SER A 644 -25.33 -6.71 51.46
CA SER A 644 -24.32 -5.94 52.19
C SER A 644 -23.67 -4.88 51.31
N PHE A 645 -23.82 -3.61 51.70
CA PHE A 645 -23.25 -2.43 51.03
C PHE A 645 -21.72 -2.47 50.98
N VAL A 646 -21.14 -2.79 49.82
CA VAL A 646 -19.73 -2.47 49.53
C VAL A 646 -19.69 -1.13 48.81
N ASN A 647 -19.48 -0.05 49.58
CA ASN A 647 -19.57 1.35 49.12
C ASN A 647 -18.59 1.68 47.98
N GLU A 648 -17.42 1.02 47.93
CA GLU A 648 -16.35 1.33 46.97
C GLU A 648 -16.68 0.96 45.51
N GLU A 649 -17.39 -0.16 45.28
CA GLU A 649 -17.71 -0.63 43.93
C GLU A 649 -18.77 0.25 43.26
N LEU A 650 -19.76 0.70 44.04
CA LEU A 650 -20.82 1.59 43.58
C LEU A 650 -20.24 2.96 43.20
N VAL A 651 -19.36 3.51 44.04
CA VAL A 651 -18.67 4.78 43.80
C VAL A 651 -17.85 4.74 42.51
N LEU A 652 -17.17 3.62 42.23
CA LEU A 652 -16.40 3.48 40.99
C LEU A 652 -17.29 3.54 39.73
N HIS A 653 -18.38 2.76 39.70
CA HIS A 653 -19.29 2.77 38.55
C HIS A 653 -19.96 4.13 38.35
N LEU A 654 -20.33 4.81 39.45
CA LEU A 654 -20.84 6.18 39.40
C LEU A 654 -19.81 7.15 38.82
N LEU A 655 -18.53 7.06 39.24
CA LEU A 655 -17.45 7.89 38.70
C LEU A 655 -17.23 7.63 37.20
N GLN A 656 -17.33 6.38 36.74
CA GLN A 656 -17.27 6.02 35.32
C GLN A 656 -18.47 6.56 34.54
N MET A 657 -19.68 6.53 35.09
CA MET A 657 -20.85 7.16 34.48
C MET A 657 -20.70 8.68 34.39
N VAL A 658 -20.14 9.33 35.42
CA VAL A 658 -19.83 10.77 35.38
C VAL A 658 -18.80 11.08 34.30
N SER A 659 -17.75 10.25 34.17
CA SER A 659 -16.77 10.38 33.08
C SER A 659 -17.42 10.24 31.69
N MET A 660 -18.41 9.36 31.55
CA MET A 660 -19.18 9.21 30.31
C MET A 660 -20.00 10.47 29.99
N VAL A 661 -20.73 11.01 30.98
CA VAL A 661 -21.50 12.26 30.82
C VAL A 661 -20.57 13.41 30.47
N LEU A 662 -19.41 13.52 31.15
CA LEU A 662 -18.41 14.54 30.87
C LEU A 662 -17.87 14.41 29.44
N SER A 663 -17.59 13.19 28.96
CA SER A 663 -17.20 12.94 27.58
C SER A 663 -18.25 13.43 26.58
N MET A 664 -19.53 13.11 26.80
CA MET A 664 -20.64 13.60 25.97
C MET A 664 -20.72 15.14 25.97
N CYS A 665 -20.60 15.77 27.13
CA CYS A 665 -20.57 17.23 27.26
C CYS A 665 -19.38 17.86 26.51
N VAL A 666 -18.20 17.23 26.59
CA VAL A 666 -16.98 17.69 25.91
C VAL A 666 -17.13 17.56 24.39
N VAL A 667 -17.60 16.41 23.87
CA VAL A 667 -17.84 16.22 22.43
C VAL A 667 -18.80 17.27 21.91
N TYR A 668 -19.96 17.44 22.57
CA TYR A 668 -20.97 18.41 22.17
C TYR A 668 -20.45 19.86 22.27
N GLY A 669 -19.75 20.19 23.35
CA GLY A 669 -19.18 21.51 23.59
C GLY A 669 -18.10 21.87 22.57
N THR A 670 -17.20 20.93 22.26
CA THR A 670 -16.14 21.09 21.27
C THR A 670 -16.73 21.25 19.88
N HIS A 671 -17.68 20.39 19.48
CA HIS A 671 -18.34 20.51 18.19
C HIS A 671 -19.07 21.85 18.03
N LYS A 672 -19.81 22.29 19.05
CA LYS A 672 -20.50 23.59 19.04
C LYS A 672 -19.53 24.77 18.97
N SER A 673 -18.39 24.70 19.66
CA SER A 673 -17.37 25.74 19.64
C SER A 673 -16.70 25.85 18.27
N LEU A 674 -16.38 24.71 17.65
CA LEU A 674 -15.82 24.63 16.30
C LEU A 674 -16.80 25.11 15.23
N LEU A 675 -18.10 24.73 15.32
CA LEU A 675 -19.16 25.26 14.45
C LEU A 675 -19.27 26.79 14.54
N LYS A 676 -19.04 27.35 15.74
CA LYS A 676 -19.03 28.80 15.99
C LYS A 676 -17.67 29.47 15.68
N LYS A 677 -16.69 28.72 15.16
CA LYS A 677 -15.32 29.19 14.88
C LYS A 677 -14.60 29.80 16.09
N GLN A 678 -14.89 29.31 17.30
CA GLN A 678 -14.29 29.79 18.55
C GLN A 678 -13.03 29.00 18.96
N GLY A 679 -12.61 28.02 18.16
CA GLY A 679 -11.47 27.16 18.45
C GLY A 679 -11.79 26.02 19.42
N LEU A 680 -10.76 25.32 19.92
CA LEU A 680 -10.88 24.27 20.93
C LEU A 680 -10.87 24.89 22.34
N PRO A 681 -11.94 24.76 23.15
CA PRO A 681 -11.94 25.29 24.51
C PRO A 681 -10.90 24.58 25.39
N LEU A 682 -10.07 25.35 26.12
CA LEU A 682 -9.02 24.79 26.98
C LEU A 682 -9.57 23.82 28.05
N LEU A 683 -10.72 24.14 28.64
CA LEU A 683 -11.38 23.26 29.63
C LEU A 683 -11.78 21.91 29.02
N ASN A 684 -12.28 21.91 27.78
CA ASN A 684 -12.63 20.69 27.05
C ASN A 684 -11.39 19.88 26.71
N GLN A 685 -10.30 20.56 26.34
CA GLN A 685 -9.01 19.92 26.07
C GLN A 685 -8.45 19.24 27.31
N ILE A 686 -8.39 19.93 28.45
CA ILE A 686 -7.93 19.38 29.74
C ILE A 686 -8.81 18.19 30.14
N ALA A 687 -10.14 18.33 30.04
CA ALA A 687 -11.07 17.25 30.33
C ALA A 687 -10.83 16.03 29.43
N SER A 688 -10.58 16.22 28.13
CA SER A 688 -10.30 15.13 27.19
C SER A 688 -9.05 14.34 27.58
N TRP A 689 -7.94 15.03 27.89
CA TRP A 689 -6.70 14.38 28.33
C TRP A 689 -6.86 13.66 29.68
N MET A 690 -7.60 14.26 30.62
CA MET A 690 -7.89 13.63 31.91
C MET A 690 -8.76 12.38 31.76
N ILE A 691 -9.79 12.42 30.91
CA ILE A 691 -10.63 11.25 30.59
C ILE A 691 -9.76 10.16 29.96
N LEU A 692 -8.92 10.49 28.99
CA LEU A 692 -7.99 9.54 28.36
C LEU A 692 -7.07 8.88 29.39
N ALA A 693 -6.38 9.65 30.24
CA ALA A 693 -5.51 9.10 31.27
C ALA A 693 -6.28 8.23 32.28
N SER A 694 -7.46 8.69 32.71
CA SER A 694 -8.30 7.96 33.66
C SER A 694 -8.79 6.61 33.12
N SER A 695 -9.00 6.49 31.80
CA SER A 695 -9.51 5.27 31.18
C SER A 695 -8.60 4.05 31.35
N PHE A 696 -7.29 4.26 31.53
CA PHE A 696 -6.32 3.20 31.80
C PHE A 696 -6.33 2.75 33.27
N VAL A 697 -6.66 3.66 34.19
CA VAL A 697 -6.56 3.43 35.64
C VAL A 697 -7.87 2.92 36.21
N MET A 698 -9.00 3.49 35.78
CA MET A 698 -10.33 3.22 36.33
C MET A 698 -10.73 1.73 36.27
N PRO A 699 -10.48 0.97 35.18
CA PRO A 699 -10.78 -0.46 35.15
C PRO A 699 -10.02 -1.23 36.23
N LEU A 700 -8.77 -0.84 36.52
CA LEU A 700 -7.89 -1.53 37.47
C LEU A 700 -8.36 -1.41 38.93
N LEU A 701 -9.25 -0.45 39.24
CA LEU A 701 -9.83 -0.26 40.58
C LEU A 701 -11.03 -1.17 40.84
N SER A 702 -11.65 -1.71 39.79
CA SER A 702 -12.88 -2.52 39.90
C SER A 702 -12.64 -3.89 40.57
N PRO A 703 -13.68 -4.63 40.95
CA PRO A 703 -13.54 -6.03 41.35
C PRO A 703 -12.94 -6.89 40.24
N LEU A 704 -12.34 -8.03 40.59
CA LEU A 704 -11.85 -9.03 39.63
C LEU A 704 -12.94 -10.03 39.22
N ILE A 705 -14.20 -9.76 39.56
CA ILE A 705 -15.36 -10.55 39.13
C ILE A 705 -15.55 -10.34 37.63
N LEU A 706 -15.74 -11.42 36.88
CA LEU A 706 -15.73 -11.42 35.42
C LEU A 706 -16.64 -10.34 34.82
N PHE A 707 -17.91 -10.33 35.22
CA PHE A 707 -18.88 -9.37 34.72
C PHE A 707 -18.54 -7.93 35.10
N ASP A 708 -18.30 -7.67 36.39
CA ASP A 708 -18.02 -6.31 36.90
C ASP A 708 -16.75 -5.74 36.26
N ARG A 709 -15.73 -6.57 36.07
CA ARG A 709 -14.45 -6.17 35.45
C ARG A 709 -14.62 -5.84 33.97
N LEU A 710 -15.24 -6.71 33.18
CA LEU A 710 -15.48 -6.45 31.76
C LEU A 710 -16.37 -5.22 31.54
N PHE A 711 -17.39 -5.06 32.39
CA PHE A 711 -18.27 -3.90 32.35
C PHE A 711 -17.54 -2.60 32.70
N SER A 712 -16.66 -2.63 33.70
CA SER A 712 -15.81 -1.49 34.07
C SER A 712 -14.79 -1.11 32.98
N ILE A 713 -14.22 -2.10 32.28
CA ILE A 713 -13.37 -1.90 31.10
C ILE A 713 -14.19 -1.22 30.00
N LEU A 714 -15.38 -1.74 29.66
CA LEU A 714 -16.27 -1.15 28.67
C LEU A 714 -16.59 0.31 28.97
N LEU A 715 -17.02 0.63 30.19
CA LEU A 715 -17.37 2.01 30.57
C LEU A 715 -16.18 2.97 30.44
N SER A 716 -14.99 2.53 30.87
CA SER A 716 -13.78 3.36 30.80
C SER A 716 -13.29 3.56 29.37
N SER A 717 -13.35 2.51 28.54
CA SER A 717 -12.95 2.60 27.13
C SER A 717 -13.94 3.45 26.33
N MET A 718 -15.24 3.34 26.60
CA MET A 718 -16.26 4.10 25.88
C MET A 718 -16.19 5.59 26.13
N SER A 719 -15.84 6.04 27.34
CA SER A 719 -15.70 7.48 27.60
C SER A 719 -14.61 8.10 26.72
N THR A 720 -13.52 7.37 26.46
CA THR A 720 -12.47 7.81 25.52
C THR A 720 -12.85 7.62 24.06
N TYR A 721 -13.55 6.53 23.73
CA TYR A 721 -13.95 6.25 22.36
C TYR A 721 -14.93 7.30 21.82
N LEU A 722 -15.85 7.80 22.67
CA LEU A 722 -16.75 8.89 22.31
C LEU A 722 -16.00 10.18 21.97
N LEU A 723 -14.96 10.54 22.74
CA LEU A 723 -14.11 11.71 22.45
C LEU A 723 -13.42 11.61 21.08
N LEU A 724 -13.22 10.38 20.60
CA LEU A 724 -12.55 10.07 19.33
C LEU A 724 -13.53 9.79 18.19
N SER A 725 -14.85 9.95 18.40
CA SER A 725 -15.90 9.58 17.43
C SER A 725 -16.60 10.79 16.86
N THR A 726 -16.98 10.70 15.58
CA THR A 726 -17.68 11.77 14.84
C THR A 726 -19.03 11.35 14.29
N GLY A 727 -19.41 10.05 14.36
CA GLY A 727 -20.68 9.56 13.84
C GLY A 727 -21.10 8.18 14.36
N TYR A 728 -21.68 7.36 13.46
CA TYR A 728 -22.26 6.04 13.78
C TYR A 728 -21.27 5.05 14.42
N GLU A 729 -19.97 5.20 14.19
CA GLU A 729 -18.94 4.32 14.72
C GLU A 729 -18.88 4.32 16.24
N ALA A 730 -19.42 5.37 16.90
CA ALA A 730 -19.59 5.43 18.35
C ALA A 730 -20.44 4.28 18.91
N LEU A 731 -21.37 3.75 18.10
CA LEU A 731 -22.23 2.63 18.48
C LEU A 731 -21.52 1.27 18.36
N PHE A 732 -20.44 1.20 17.57
CA PHE A 732 -19.79 -0.07 17.23
C PHE A 732 -19.23 -0.81 18.45
N PRO A 733 -18.40 -0.19 19.33
CA PRO A 733 -17.84 -0.94 20.45
C PRO A 733 -18.89 -1.37 21.48
N LEU A 734 -20.03 -0.65 21.57
CA LEU A 734 -21.16 -1.06 22.40
C LEU A 734 -21.77 -2.36 21.91
N VAL A 735 -22.15 -2.40 20.63
CA VAL A 735 -22.76 -3.59 20.00
C VAL A 735 -21.79 -4.76 20.03
N LEU A 736 -20.50 -4.51 19.73
CA LEU A 736 -19.44 -5.50 19.82
C LEU A 736 -19.32 -6.08 21.23
N SER A 737 -19.32 -5.23 22.26
CA SER A 737 -19.18 -5.69 23.65
C SER A 737 -20.37 -6.49 24.14
N CYS A 738 -21.59 -6.12 23.72
CA CYS A 738 -22.78 -6.92 23.97
C CYS A 738 -22.69 -8.30 23.30
N LEU A 739 -22.24 -8.37 22.04
CA LEU A 739 -22.00 -9.64 21.35
C LEU A 739 -20.94 -10.47 22.07
N MET A 740 -19.83 -9.86 22.49
CA MET A 740 -18.76 -10.52 23.23
C MET A 740 -19.25 -11.08 24.57
N PHE A 741 -20.11 -10.35 25.28
CA PHE A 741 -20.70 -10.83 26.52
C PHE A 741 -21.63 -12.03 26.29
N VAL A 742 -22.46 -11.98 25.25
CA VAL A 742 -23.31 -13.11 24.86
C VAL A 742 -22.46 -14.30 24.41
N TRP A 743 -21.33 -14.07 23.73
CA TRP A 743 -20.40 -15.12 23.33
C TRP A 743 -19.89 -15.92 24.54
N ILE A 744 -19.45 -15.24 25.61
CA ILE A 744 -18.98 -15.89 26.85
C ILE A 744 -20.06 -16.82 27.43
N HIS A 745 -21.32 -16.37 27.45
CA HIS A 745 -22.44 -17.17 27.93
C HIS A 745 -22.78 -18.35 27.00
N MET A 746 -22.76 -18.15 25.68
CA MET A 746 -22.99 -19.22 24.70
C MET A 746 -21.95 -20.34 24.83
N GLU A 747 -20.67 -19.98 25.03
CA GLU A 747 -19.61 -20.95 25.22
C GLU A 747 -19.76 -21.76 26.51
N GLN A 748 -20.20 -21.10 27.59
CA GLN A 748 -20.45 -21.79 28.85
C GLN A 748 -21.59 -22.82 28.73
N GLU A 749 -22.70 -22.44 28.08
CA GLU A 749 -23.84 -23.35 27.85
C GLU A 749 -23.45 -24.54 26.96
N THR A 750 -22.56 -24.32 25.99
CA THR A 750 -22.02 -25.38 25.12
C THR A 750 -21.16 -26.37 25.91
N LEU A 751 -20.32 -25.90 26.84
CA LEU A 751 -19.50 -26.76 27.69
C LEU A 751 -20.29 -27.64 28.65
N GLN A 752 -21.38 -27.13 29.22
CA GLN A 752 -22.27 -27.93 30.06
C GLN A 752 -22.87 -29.13 29.32
N GLN A 753 -22.88 -29.13 27.98
CA GLN A 753 -23.34 -30.26 27.16
C GLN A 753 -22.27 -31.35 27.00
N SER A 754 -20.99 -30.99 27.03
CA SER A 754 -19.86 -31.93 26.87
C SER A 754 -19.56 -32.79 28.10
N GLY A 755 -20.39 -32.73 29.15
CA GLY A 755 -20.23 -33.51 30.38
C GLY A 755 -19.20 -32.97 31.38
N ILE A 756 -18.50 -31.88 31.04
CA ILE A 756 -17.52 -31.21 31.91
C ILE A 756 -18.27 -30.23 32.83
N SER A 757 -18.48 -30.61 34.09
CA SER A 757 -19.27 -29.84 35.05
C SER A 757 -18.51 -28.62 35.60
N CYS A 758 -18.62 -27.47 34.92
CA CYS A 758 -18.32 -26.19 35.56
C CYS A 758 -19.56 -25.74 36.36
N LYS A 759 -19.59 -26.02 37.68
CA LYS A 759 -20.72 -25.73 38.58
C LYS A 759 -20.90 -24.24 38.93
N GLN A 760 -20.04 -23.33 38.45
CA GLN A 760 -20.07 -21.91 38.83
C GLN A 760 -20.85 -21.04 37.83
N LYS A 761 -21.73 -20.17 38.33
CA LYS A 761 -22.41 -19.13 37.51
C LYS A 761 -21.38 -18.08 37.06
N VAL A 762 -21.49 -17.52 35.85
CA VAL A 762 -20.60 -16.44 35.34
C VAL A 762 -20.43 -15.29 36.34
N SER A 763 -21.50 -14.95 37.06
CA SER A 763 -21.52 -13.90 38.08
C SER A 763 -20.63 -14.17 39.31
N SER A 764 -20.06 -15.36 39.44
CA SER A 764 -19.20 -15.77 40.57
C SER A 764 -17.75 -16.07 40.16
N ILE A 765 -17.44 -16.06 38.86
CA ILE A 765 -16.09 -16.37 38.34
C ILE A 765 -15.19 -15.13 38.52
N GLN A 766 -13.99 -15.33 39.04
CA GLN A 766 -12.99 -14.28 39.23
C GLN A 766 -11.79 -14.49 38.31
N PHE A 767 -11.29 -13.41 37.69
CA PHE A 767 -10.07 -13.40 36.89
C PHE A 767 -8.81 -13.76 37.70
N ALA A 768 -8.85 -13.65 39.03
CA ALA A 768 -7.74 -13.98 39.94
C ALA A 768 -7.58 -15.48 40.22
N TYR A 769 -8.51 -16.33 39.74
CA TYR A 769 -8.43 -17.76 39.95
C TYR A 769 -7.30 -18.33 39.09
N ASN A 770 -6.09 -18.45 39.66
CA ASN A 770 -5.01 -19.21 39.06
C ASN A 770 -5.51 -20.64 38.85
N THR A 771 -5.82 -20.98 37.60
CA THR A 771 -6.12 -22.36 37.23
C THR A 771 -4.83 -23.15 37.48
N ASP A 772 -4.82 -24.00 38.50
CA ASP A 772 -3.71 -24.94 38.69
C ASP A 772 -3.53 -25.72 37.39
N ILE A 773 -2.27 -25.95 37.00
CA ILE A 773 -1.88 -26.64 35.74
C ILE A 773 -2.56 -28.02 35.61
N THR A 774 -3.00 -28.60 36.73
CA THR A 774 -3.71 -29.88 36.83
C THR A 774 -5.21 -29.83 36.48
N GLN A 775 -5.80 -28.64 36.26
CA GLN A 775 -7.24 -28.46 35.94
C GLN A 775 -7.52 -28.03 34.49
N LEU A 776 -6.48 -27.87 33.65
CA LEU A 776 -6.66 -27.56 32.22
C LEU A 776 -7.20 -28.78 31.47
N ARG A 777 -8.25 -28.59 30.64
CA ARG A 777 -8.81 -29.67 29.82
C ARG A 777 -8.08 -29.81 28.48
N ASP A 778 -8.12 -31.01 27.92
CA ASP A 778 -7.63 -31.30 26.55
C ASP A 778 -8.46 -30.53 25.49
N LEU A 779 -7.85 -30.24 24.33
CA LEU A 779 -8.51 -29.55 23.21
C LEU A 779 -9.56 -30.40 22.50
N TYR A 780 -10.66 -29.76 22.10
CA TYR A 780 -11.73 -30.32 21.27
C TYR A 780 -11.89 -29.53 19.97
N LEU A 781 -12.63 -30.08 18.99
CA LEU A 781 -12.91 -29.39 17.72
C LEU A 781 -13.58 -28.02 17.90
N ASP A 782 -14.38 -27.83 18.96
CA ASP A 782 -14.99 -26.54 19.29
C ASP A 782 -13.96 -25.44 19.62
N ASP A 783 -12.73 -25.82 20.01
CA ASP A 783 -11.67 -24.87 20.33
C ASP A 783 -11.05 -24.24 19.06
N LEU A 784 -11.09 -24.96 17.93
CA LEU A 784 -10.78 -24.39 16.61
C LEU A 784 -11.80 -23.31 16.24
N ARG A 785 -13.10 -23.56 16.48
CA ARG A 785 -14.16 -22.58 16.25
C ARG A 785 -13.97 -21.33 17.11
N ARG A 786 -13.60 -21.48 18.39
CA ARG A 786 -13.31 -20.36 19.30
C ARG A 786 -12.13 -19.51 18.84
N ALA A 787 -11.05 -20.15 18.39
CA ALA A 787 -9.90 -19.45 17.82
C ALA A 787 -10.26 -18.71 16.52
N PHE A 788 -11.07 -19.34 15.65
CA PHE A 788 -11.57 -18.69 14.44
C PHE A 788 -12.48 -17.51 14.75
N PHE A 789 -13.40 -17.63 15.71
CA PHE A 789 -14.26 -16.54 16.17
C PHE A 789 -13.43 -15.36 16.68
N LEU A 790 -12.36 -15.61 17.44
CA LEU A 790 -11.44 -14.55 17.85
C LEU A 790 -10.84 -13.81 16.65
N VAL A 791 -10.24 -14.52 15.70
CA VAL A 791 -9.65 -13.89 14.50
C VAL A 791 -10.71 -13.08 13.75
N PHE A 792 -11.89 -13.67 13.53
CA PHE A 792 -13.00 -13.02 12.85
C PHE A 792 -13.47 -11.75 13.57
N PHE A 793 -13.61 -11.77 14.90
CA PHE A 793 -14.01 -10.60 15.67
C PHE A 793 -12.92 -9.53 15.72
N LEU A 794 -11.64 -9.89 15.68
CA LEU A 794 -10.56 -8.90 15.57
C LEU A 794 -10.53 -8.24 14.18
N VAL A 795 -10.73 -9.01 13.10
CA VAL A 795 -10.87 -8.45 11.75
C VAL A 795 -12.14 -7.58 11.65
N THR A 796 -13.24 -7.99 12.28
CA THR A 796 -14.46 -7.18 12.38
C THR A 796 -14.23 -5.91 13.19
N ALA A 797 -13.49 -5.99 14.30
CA ALA A 797 -13.11 -4.85 15.13
C ALA A 797 -12.25 -3.83 14.37
N PHE A 798 -11.36 -4.33 13.51
CA PHE A 798 -10.57 -3.53 12.60
C PHE A 798 -11.46 -2.76 11.61
N PHE A 799 -12.17 -3.47 10.74
CA PHE A 799 -12.95 -2.85 9.65
C PHE A 799 -14.22 -2.15 10.09
N GLY A 800 -14.73 -2.46 11.29
CA GLY A 800 -15.94 -1.86 11.86
C GLY A 800 -15.74 -0.45 12.44
N THR A 801 -14.50 -0.04 12.69
CA THR A 801 -14.16 1.29 13.25
C THR A 801 -13.45 2.24 12.27
N GLY A 802 -12.95 1.71 11.14
CA GLY A 802 -12.28 2.45 10.06
C GLY A 802 -11.38 1.51 9.22
N ASN A 803 -10.72 2.00 8.16
CA ASN A 803 -9.73 1.22 7.39
C ASN A 803 -8.35 1.88 7.48
N ILE A 804 -7.29 1.15 7.87
CA ILE A 804 -5.91 1.69 7.87
C ILE A 804 -5.33 1.80 6.45
N ALA A 805 -5.86 1.06 5.46
CA ALA A 805 -5.28 1.00 4.11
C ALA A 805 -5.21 2.37 3.40
N SER A 806 -5.88 3.41 3.92
CA SER A 806 -5.38 4.76 3.79
C SER A 806 -5.40 5.44 5.16
N VAL A 807 -4.22 5.74 5.73
CA VAL A 807 -4.08 6.66 6.88
C VAL A 807 -4.77 8.00 6.58
N ASN A 808 -4.91 8.34 5.30
CA ASN A 808 -5.67 9.48 4.77
C ASN A 808 -7.22 9.33 4.84
N SER A 809 -7.77 8.15 5.16
CA SER A 809 -9.23 7.94 5.31
C SER A 809 -9.78 8.35 6.66
N PHE A 810 -8.93 8.50 7.69
CA PHE A 810 -9.39 8.95 9.00
C PHE A 810 -9.59 10.46 9.00
N ASP A 811 -10.82 10.88 9.24
CA ASP A 811 -11.17 12.28 9.41
C ASP A 811 -10.43 12.87 10.62
N LEU A 812 -9.59 13.87 10.38
CA LEU A 812 -8.86 14.63 11.40
C LEU A 812 -9.81 15.21 12.47
N ALA A 813 -11.09 15.41 12.14
CA ALA A 813 -12.10 15.82 13.11
C ALA A 813 -12.26 14.84 14.29
N SER A 814 -11.86 13.57 14.11
CA SER A 814 -11.91 12.54 15.16
C SER A 814 -10.97 12.83 16.34
N VAL A 815 -9.95 13.68 16.20
CA VAL A 815 -9.04 14.03 17.32
C VAL A 815 -9.25 15.43 17.89
N TYR A 816 -10.22 16.19 17.36
CA TYR A 816 -10.39 17.60 17.72
C TYR A 816 -10.78 17.86 19.17
N CYS A 817 -11.28 16.86 19.91
CA CYS A 817 -11.44 16.96 21.36
C CYS A 817 -10.10 17.16 22.10
N PHE A 818 -8.98 16.72 21.51
CA PHE A 818 -7.64 16.77 22.09
C PHE A 818 -6.77 17.88 21.51
N LEU A 819 -6.77 18.02 20.17
CA LEU A 819 -5.98 19.03 19.47
C LEU A 819 -6.54 19.33 18.09
N THR A 820 -6.49 20.60 17.70
CA THR A 820 -6.89 21.10 16.37
C THR A 820 -5.71 21.52 15.51
N VAL A 821 -4.52 21.70 16.11
CA VAL A 821 -3.28 22.01 15.38
C VAL A 821 -2.68 20.72 14.85
N PHE A 822 -2.30 20.70 13.57
CA PHE A 822 -1.73 19.51 12.93
C PHE A 822 -0.46 19.05 13.64
N SER A 823 -0.51 17.86 14.22
CA SER A 823 0.62 17.19 14.87
C SER A 823 0.60 15.71 14.46
N PRO A 824 1.33 15.31 13.40
CA PRO A 824 1.15 14.01 12.77
C PRO A 824 1.39 12.84 13.74
N TYR A 825 2.40 12.95 14.61
CA TYR A 825 2.71 11.90 15.59
C TYR A 825 1.63 11.76 16.68
N MET A 826 1.14 12.87 17.23
CA MET A 826 0.15 12.83 18.32
C MET A 826 -1.23 12.46 17.80
N MET A 827 -1.65 13.03 16.65
CA MET A 827 -2.91 12.70 16.00
C MET A 827 -2.92 11.23 15.56
N GLY A 828 -1.80 10.74 14.99
CA GLY A 828 -1.61 9.34 14.66
C GLY A 828 -1.73 8.42 15.87
N ALA A 829 -1.09 8.77 16.99
CA ALA A 829 -1.18 7.99 18.23
C ALA A 829 -2.62 7.90 18.78
N LEU A 830 -3.38 9.00 18.74
CA LEU A 830 -4.79 9.01 19.16
C LEU A 830 -5.68 8.17 18.24
N MET A 831 -5.44 8.20 16.94
CA MET A 831 -6.16 7.35 15.97
C MET A 831 -5.82 5.87 16.17
N MET A 832 -4.54 5.54 16.41
CA MET A 832 -4.15 4.18 16.79
C MET A 832 -4.82 3.72 18.09
N TRP A 833 -4.97 4.62 19.07
CA TRP A 833 -5.72 4.31 20.29
C TRP A 833 -7.21 4.05 20.03
N LYS A 834 -7.87 4.84 19.17
CA LYS A 834 -9.26 4.61 18.74
C LYS A 834 -9.44 3.21 18.16
N ILE A 835 -8.55 2.79 17.26
CA ILE A 835 -8.56 1.46 16.63
C ILE A 835 -8.28 0.36 17.65
N LEU A 836 -7.39 0.60 18.61
CA LEU A 836 -6.98 -0.38 19.62
C LEU A 836 -8.10 -0.71 20.63
N ILE A 837 -8.99 0.23 20.95
CA ILE A 837 -10.08 0.01 21.95
C ILE A 837 -10.94 -1.24 21.63
N PRO A 838 -11.55 -1.39 20.44
CA PRO A 838 -12.28 -2.59 20.05
C PRO A 838 -11.49 -3.89 20.19
N PHE A 839 -10.18 -3.88 19.86
CA PHE A 839 -9.32 -5.05 19.97
C PHE A 839 -9.12 -5.45 21.43
N VAL A 840 -8.92 -4.47 22.32
CA VAL A 840 -8.81 -4.70 23.76
C VAL A 840 -10.11 -5.31 24.31
N LEU A 841 -11.28 -4.85 23.85
CA LEU A 841 -12.57 -5.39 24.28
C LEU A 841 -12.74 -6.86 23.85
N VAL A 842 -12.41 -7.19 22.59
CA VAL A 842 -12.45 -8.58 22.09
C VAL A 842 -11.47 -9.47 22.86
N MET A 843 -10.26 -8.99 23.12
CA MET A 843 -9.24 -9.77 23.84
C MET A 843 -9.57 -9.97 25.32
N CYS A 844 -10.13 -8.97 26.00
CA CYS A 844 -10.62 -9.12 27.38
C CYS A 844 -11.77 -10.14 27.44
N ALA A 845 -12.68 -10.13 26.46
CA ALA A 845 -13.74 -11.13 26.37
C ALA A 845 -13.19 -12.53 26.06
N PHE A 846 -12.15 -12.64 25.24
CA PHE A 846 -11.51 -13.90 24.95
C PHE A 846 -10.78 -14.50 26.16
N GLU A 847 -10.11 -13.68 26.97
CA GLU A 847 -9.56 -14.09 28.27
C GLU A 847 -10.68 -14.64 29.19
N ALA A 848 -11.85 -14.00 29.18
CA ALA A 848 -13.02 -14.51 29.89
C ALA A 848 -13.51 -15.86 29.32
N VAL A 849 -13.57 -16.03 28.00
CA VAL A 849 -13.87 -17.33 27.36
C VAL A 849 -12.83 -18.38 27.78
N GLN A 850 -11.53 -18.07 27.78
CA GLN A 850 -10.50 -19.01 28.24
C GLN A 850 -10.73 -19.49 29.67
N LEU A 851 -11.05 -18.56 30.57
CA LEU A 851 -11.34 -18.88 31.97
C LEU A 851 -12.61 -19.70 32.14
N THR A 852 -13.71 -19.36 31.46
CA THR A 852 -14.97 -20.11 31.56
C THR A 852 -14.88 -21.50 30.95
N THR A 853 -13.98 -21.68 29.98
CA THR A 853 -13.80 -22.92 29.22
C THR A 853 -12.61 -23.78 29.68
N GLN A 854 -11.86 -23.31 30.68
CA GLN A 854 -10.68 -23.96 31.26
C GLN A 854 -9.63 -24.35 30.20
N LEU A 855 -9.42 -23.47 29.23
CA LEU A 855 -8.53 -23.70 28.08
C LEU A 855 -7.12 -23.18 28.32
N SER A 856 -6.15 -23.86 27.70
CA SER A 856 -4.76 -23.41 27.70
C SER A 856 -4.59 -22.18 26.81
N SER A 857 -4.23 -21.04 27.41
CA SER A 857 -3.93 -19.78 26.72
C SER A 857 -2.90 -19.95 25.61
N LYS A 858 -1.88 -20.76 25.86
CA LYS A 858 -0.81 -21.08 24.90
C LYS A 858 -1.35 -21.68 23.61
N SER A 859 -2.35 -22.56 23.68
CA SER A 859 -2.75 -23.37 22.52
C SER A 859 -3.74 -22.64 21.63
N LEU A 860 -4.60 -21.83 22.23
CA LEU A 860 -5.46 -20.91 21.48
C LEU A 860 -4.64 -19.82 20.78
N PHE A 861 -3.63 -19.28 21.45
CA PHE A 861 -2.72 -18.32 20.84
C PHE A 861 -2.00 -18.91 19.61
N LEU A 862 -1.57 -20.19 19.69
CA LEU A 862 -1.00 -20.88 18.54
C LEU A 862 -2.00 -21.10 17.39
N MET A 863 -3.28 -21.38 17.68
CA MET A 863 -4.32 -21.49 16.63
C MET A 863 -4.58 -20.18 15.90
N VAL A 864 -4.57 -19.08 16.65
CA VAL A 864 -4.72 -17.72 16.09
C VAL A 864 -3.53 -17.40 15.19
N ILE A 865 -2.29 -17.68 15.65
CA ILE A 865 -1.08 -17.54 14.82
C ILE A 865 -1.22 -18.33 13.52
N ILE A 866 -1.60 -19.62 13.59
CA ILE A 866 -1.76 -20.46 12.39
C ILE A 866 -2.75 -19.84 11.40
N THR A 867 -3.89 -19.36 11.87
CA THR A 867 -4.91 -18.75 11.00
C THR A 867 -4.38 -17.45 10.37
N SER A 868 -3.74 -16.59 11.15
CA SER A 868 -3.11 -15.36 10.67
C SER A 868 -1.97 -15.63 9.68
N ASP A 869 -1.15 -16.66 9.90
CA ASP A 869 -0.04 -17.01 9.01
C ASP A 869 -0.53 -17.57 7.68
N ILE A 870 -1.62 -18.33 7.67
CA ILE A 870 -2.27 -18.80 6.43
C ILE A 870 -2.79 -17.58 5.64
N MET A 871 -3.45 -16.62 6.31
CA MET A 871 -3.88 -15.38 5.66
C MET A 871 -2.69 -14.57 5.14
N ALA A 872 -1.61 -14.44 5.92
CA ALA A 872 -0.40 -13.73 5.52
C ALA A 872 0.25 -14.38 4.29
N LEU A 873 0.31 -15.71 4.23
CA LEU A 873 0.78 -16.44 3.07
C LEU A 873 -0.09 -16.19 1.83
N HIS A 874 -1.41 -16.07 2.00
CA HIS A 874 -2.30 -15.70 0.89
C HIS A 874 -2.00 -14.28 0.39
N PHE A 875 -1.87 -13.31 1.30
CA PHE A 875 -1.52 -11.93 0.94
C PHE A 875 -0.12 -11.80 0.34
N PHE A 876 0.84 -12.65 0.74
CA PHE A 876 2.18 -12.70 0.15
C PHE A 876 2.11 -12.92 -1.37
N PHE A 877 1.24 -13.83 -1.84
CA PHE A 877 1.03 -14.05 -3.27
C PHE A 877 0.20 -12.97 -3.97
N LEU A 878 -0.52 -12.14 -3.20
CA LEU A 878 -1.35 -11.05 -3.72
C LEU A 878 -0.65 -9.67 -3.69
N VAL A 879 0.62 -9.61 -3.24
CA VAL A 879 1.43 -8.38 -3.31
C VAL A 879 1.58 -7.95 -4.76
N LYS A 880 1.33 -6.67 -5.03
CA LYS A 880 1.47 -6.06 -6.36
C LYS A 880 2.69 -5.15 -6.40
N ASP A 881 3.49 -5.31 -7.44
CA ASP A 881 4.65 -4.47 -7.82
C ASP A 881 4.36 -3.62 -9.07
N TYR A 882 3.09 -3.46 -9.44
CA TYR A 882 2.66 -2.67 -10.60
C TYR A 882 1.29 -2.03 -10.33
N GLY A 883 0.95 -0.98 -11.08
CA GLY A 883 -0.30 -0.23 -10.93
C GLY A 883 -0.10 1.07 -10.15
N SER A 884 -1.16 1.58 -9.52
CA SER A 884 -1.12 2.84 -8.75
C SER A 884 -0.36 2.70 -7.46
N TRP A 885 0.15 3.82 -6.94
CA TRP A 885 0.67 3.86 -5.57
C TRP A 885 -0.38 3.40 -4.57
N LEU A 886 -1.67 3.65 -4.85
CA LEU A 886 -2.77 3.13 -4.05
C LEU A 886 -2.87 1.60 -4.14
N ASP A 887 -2.79 1.01 -5.33
CA ASP A 887 -2.84 -0.45 -5.52
C ASP A 887 -1.67 -1.15 -4.83
N ILE A 888 -0.46 -0.65 -5.09
CA ILE A 888 0.78 -1.16 -4.51
C ILE A 888 0.71 -1.00 -2.99
N GLY A 889 0.45 0.21 -2.49
CA GLY A 889 0.36 0.53 -1.08
C GLY A 889 -0.73 -0.24 -0.34
N THR A 890 -1.88 -0.47 -0.98
CA THR A 890 -2.97 -1.29 -0.43
C THR A 890 -2.57 -2.75 -0.33
N SER A 891 -1.94 -3.32 -1.37
CA SER A 891 -1.47 -4.71 -1.35
C SER A 891 -0.41 -4.96 -0.27
N ILE A 892 0.53 -4.02 -0.10
CA ILE A 892 1.50 -4.02 1.00
C ILE A 892 0.74 -3.93 2.32
N SER A 893 -0.14 -2.94 2.49
CA SER A 893 -0.88 -2.72 3.73
C SER A 893 -1.66 -3.96 4.16
N HIS A 894 -2.34 -4.66 3.24
CA HIS A 894 -3.04 -5.91 3.56
C HIS A 894 -2.11 -6.97 4.16
N PHE A 895 -0.95 -7.19 3.53
CA PHE A 895 0.06 -8.11 4.04
C PHE A 895 0.62 -7.64 5.41
N VAL A 896 0.96 -6.35 5.54
CA VAL A 896 1.49 -5.76 6.79
C VAL A 896 0.48 -5.87 7.93
N ILE A 897 -0.80 -5.60 7.69
CA ILE A 897 -1.85 -5.66 8.72
C ILE A 897 -1.93 -7.08 9.28
N VAL A 898 -2.01 -8.10 8.42
CA VAL A 898 -2.16 -9.49 8.86
C VAL A 898 -0.92 -10.00 9.57
N ILE A 899 0.28 -9.71 9.06
CA ILE A 899 1.52 -10.17 9.70
C ILE A 899 1.79 -9.44 11.03
N SER A 900 1.45 -8.14 11.10
CA SER A 900 1.56 -7.34 12.32
C SER A 900 0.49 -7.73 13.33
N MET A 901 -0.66 -8.25 12.91
CA MET A 901 -1.70 -8.76 13.80
C MET A 901 -1.13 -9.81 14.75
N THR A 902 -0.25 -10.70 14.27
CA THR A 902 0.40 -11.72 15.12
C THR A 902 1.27 -11.10 16.23
N ILE A 903 2.04 -10.07 15.89
CA ILE A 903 2.88 -9.33 16.86
C ILE A 903 1.99 -8.58 17.85
N PHE A 904 0.99 -7.88 17.32
CA PHE A 904 0.06 -7.06 18.07
C PHE A 904 -0.80 -7.90 19.03
N LEU A 905 -1.16 -9.11 18.66
CA LEU A 905 -1.89 -10.05 19.50
C LEU A 905 -1.14 -10.41 20.79
N VAL A 906 0.19 -10.55 20.74
CA VAL A 906 1.00 -10.77 21.96
C VAL A 906 0.88 -9.58 22.91
N PHE A 907 1.01 -8.36 22.36
CA PHE A 907 0.90 -7.12 23.12
C PHE A 907 -0.52 -6.96 23.69
N LEU A 908 -1.54 -7.16 22.87
CA LEU A 908 -2.95 -7.13 23.25
C LEU A 908 -3.27 -8.13 24.35
N ASN A 909 -2.72 -9.34 24.26
CA ASN A 909 -2.90 -10.36 25.28
C ASN A 909 -2.29 -9.91 26.61
N GLY A 910 -1.08 -9.34 26.60
CA GLY A 910 -0.46 -8.75 27.79
C GLY A 910 -1.28 -7.60 28.39
N LEU A 911 -1.83 -6.72 27.54
CA LEU A 911 -2.68 -5.62 27.97
C LEU A 911 -4.03 -6.11 28.53
N ALA A 912 -4.67 -7.08 27.88
CA ALA A 912 -5.90 -7.70 28.35
C ALA A 912 -5.68 -8.39 29.71
N GLN A 913 -4.56 -9.10 29.89
CA GLN A 913 -4.19 -9.70 31.18
C GLN A 913 -3.96 -8.65 32.26
N LEU A 914 -3.27 -7.55 31.94
CA LEU A 914 -3.10 -6.43 32.85
C LEU A 914 -4.46 -5.86 33.31
N LEU A 915 -5.35 -5.58 32.36
CA LEU A 915 -6.66 -4.98 32.64
C LEU A 915 -7.60 -5.93 33.39
N THR A 916 -7.56 -7.23 33.10
CA THR A 916 -8.50 -8.22 33.67
C THR A 916 -8.03 -8.81 35.01
N THR A 917 -6.73 -9.10 35.17
CA THR A 917 -6.21 -9.86 36.33
C THR A 917 -5.61 -8.99 37.44
N LYS A 918 -5.20 -7.75 37.15
CA LYS A 918 -4.58 -6.86 38.14
C LYS A 918 -5.62 -5.93 38.78
N LYS A 919 -5.46 -5.73 40.10
CA LYS A 919 -6.25 -4.76 40.87
C LYS A 919 -5.31 -3.78 41.59
N LEU A 920 -5.52 -2.48 41.38
CA LEU A 920 -4.87 -1.42 42.14
C LEU A 920 -5.63 -1.21 43.46
N ARG A 921 -4.90 -1.08 44.58
CA ARG A 921 -5.48 -0.76 45.89
C ARG A 921 -5.09 0.67 46.26
N LEU A 922 -6.07 1.54 46.44
CA LEU A 922 -5.84 2.97 46.72
C LEU A 922 -5.44 3.27 48.18
N TYR A 923 -5.45 2.29 49.09
CA TYR A 923 -4.94 2.45 50.46
C TYR A 923 -4.34 1.13 50.99
N GLY A 924 -3.14 1.21 51.56
CA GLY A 924 -2.56 0.15 52.37
C GLY A 924 -3.25 0.12 53.74
N ARG A 925 -4.14 -0.85 53.98
CA ARG A 925 -4.43 -1.23 55.37
C ARG A 925 -3.16 -1.84 55.95
N SER A 926 -2.59 -1.17 56.96
CA SER A 926 -1.64 -1.80 57.87
C SER A 926 -2.21 -3.14 58.31
N LYS A 927 -1.44 -4.21 58.18
CA LYS A 927 -1.69 -5.43 58.95
C LYS A 927 -1.55 -5.05 60.42
N SER A 928 -2.68 -4.70 61.05
CA SER A 928 -2.76 -4.62 62.51
C SER A 928 -2.68 -6.06 63.06
N HIS A 929 -1.46 -6.55 63.26
CA HIS A 929 -1.21 -7.55 64.28
C HIS A 929 -1.31 -6.83 65.64
N LEU A 930 -2.41 -7.02 66.37
CA LEU A 930 -2.39 -6.88 67.82
C LEU A 930 -3.56 -7.66 68.46
N ILE A 931 -3.13 -8.80 69.04
CA ILE A 931 -3.70 -9.72 70.05
C ILE A 931 -4.92 -10.53 69.61
#